data_AF-A0A925EPI4-F1
#
_entry.id   AF-A0A925EPI4-F1
#
_cell.length_a   1.000
_cell.length_b   1.000
_cell.length_c   1.000
_cell.angle_alpha   90.00
_cell.angle_beta   90.00
_cell.angle_gamma   90.00
#
_symmetry.space_group_name_H-M   'P 1'
#
loop_
_entity.id
_entity.type
_entity.pdbx_description
1 polymer ?
#
loop_
_entity_poly.entity_id
_entity_poly.type
_entity_poly.pdbx_seq_one_letter_code
_entity_poly.pdbx_strand_id
1 'polypeptide(L)'
;MFNNKFSSINFVLIITLFGGIFNVVPNTAHVLFQSTAPIHFAVIGDFGTAGQPELDVANLVKSWAPEFIITLGDNNYETGSASTIDQNIGQYYHDYIYPYTGSYGAGASTNQFFPALGNHDWDTTNAQPHLNYFTLPGNERYYDFVRGPIHFFVVDSDSREPDGITGTSTQGIWLQNQLAASTSIWNIVYLHHAPYSSGEHGSNTTLQWPFAAWGADAVLAGHDHTYERIFQNGIPYFVNGLGGRSLYSFGTPISGSQVRYNSDYGAMLVDASETEITFQFITRTGVVIDSYTLTDAPQTTVTFQNGVSGYNSTVDTFIRQPQASSEFSTNTGLEWDGEVTSGQSDDEVAMIRFENIFGSSSGQIPIGSTIVSANLKYRVNSVANSEGNSANIYESLVSWQENITWNTFGGEAGVQADEYANFINSAPASALNTQYTVNVTASLQRWANNPSSNLGWIFIPSANDGVILFSSEHSTVTNRPFLEVTYATGPINQPPNQPTLVQPVDSGTGVSTSPNLQVNVSDPEGDDLAVTFYGRPVTDGEDFTIIAMPDTQHYTDNPNNYANFSAQTQWIVNNKDSRNIVFVTGLGDIVQNGDTKNGNPNLLEWQLADDAYGLIEDPLTTLLADGIPYGLGVGNHDQSPDGGGNTASTSLYNQFFGISRFTGRDYYGGHYGTDNDNNYELFSAGGMEFIIIHFEYDTTPEQAVLDWADGLLTTYSNRRAIATTHYMINSGNPGSWSAQGQAIYNALSDHSNLFLMLGGHVNPNGEGRRQDTAVNGNVVNTLLSDYQDYINGGDGWLRIMTFSPENDTIQVQTFSPTRNGGTGDFQTDANSQFTLSYDMQSGVAYQVIGTNNNVPSDSTTSIAWPGLNNNTEYEWYVTVDDGNTVTTGNTWNFTTIGSIVTSTPTRTPTSTGILTATRTSTPTLTRTPTTTPTRTVTATFTPTFTNTATRTSTATATRTSTPTATSTNTPTRTPTGTPTATRTPTATFTNTPTHTPTYTATRTPTRTITSTPTNIPTFTATRTATLTFTTTPTRTPTHTATRTPTNTSVPTVTYTPANTINLSAPILRSPQSNWVTTNTVPTFSWSGVTGGKSYEIIFARDSAFTNIVDTKKFNQLLYTPTSPFGDGQYYWRVRAYNASNQFGKWSSSRSFTIDNTGPSAPVLNSPANNASTRYPTFKWNSVLTAVSYQLQYDNDSDFSSPSYTIITRSTFRKPPAMKVGTYYWHVRAKDAAGNWSAWSIPFTITITGP
;
A
#
# COMPACT_ATOMS: atom_id res chain seq x y z
N MET A 1 -15.02 25.76 59.21
CA MET A 1 -14.78 26.20 60.60
C MET A 1 -13.35 25.80 60.97
N PHE A 2 -12.54 26.68 61.58
CA PHE A 2 -11.22 26.44 62.24
C PHE A 2 -10.13 25.58 61.52
N ASN A 3 -8.82 25.86 61.60
CA ASN A 3 -8.05 27.09 61.80
C ASN A 3 -6.53 26.77 61.69
N ASN A 4 -5.72 27.65 61.05
CA ASN A 4 -4.28 27.89 61.35
C ASN A 4 -3.24 26.72 61.24
N LYS A 5 -1.91 26.88 61.19
CA LYS A 5 -0.95 27.94 60.72
C LYS A 5 0.50 27.41 60.86
N PHE A 6 1.40 27.70 59.89
CA PHE A 6 2.88 27.89 60.04
C PHE A 6 3.72 26.75 60.71
N SER A 7 5.07 26.67 60.66
CA SER A 7 6.13 27.31 59.85
C SER A 7 7.46 26.53 59.94
N SER A 8 8.16 26.39 58.81
CA SER A 8 9.59 26.65 58.52
C SER A 8 10.74 26.44 59.54
N ILE A 9 11.92 26.07 58.97
CA ILE A 9 13.34 26.35 59.38
C ILE A 9 14.12 25.30 60.23
N ASN A 10 15.12 24.68 59.57
CA ASN A 10 16.57 24.45 59.85
C ASN A 10 17.04 24.13 61.32
N PHE A 11 18.12 23.37 61.58
CA PHE A 11 19.49 23.49 61.03
C PHE A 11 20.40 22.25 61.26
N VAL A 12 21.53 22.21 60.54
CA VAL A 12 22.63 21.20 60.44
C VAL A 12 23.43 20.92 61.74
N LEU A 13 23.93 19.67 61.97
CA LEU A 13 25.29 19.43 62.55
C LEU A 13 25.92 18.00 62.39
N ILE A 14 26.99 17.93 61.58
CA ILE A 14 28.32 17.25 61.78
C ILE A 14 28.48 15.72 62.04
N ILE A 15 29.04 15.03 61.02
CA ILE A 15 30.24 14.14 60.97
C ILE A 15 30.54 13.12 62.10
N THR A 16 30.64 11.83 61.75
CA THR A 16 31.85 11.00 62.01
C THR A 16 31.96 9.77 61.08
N LEU A 17 33.19 9.28 60.84
CA LEU A 17 33.47 8.04 60.08
C LEU A 17 33.58 6.83 61.03
N PHE A 18 33.18 5.64 60.58
CA PHE A 18 34.10 4.54 60.23
C PHE A 18 33.32 3.36 59.60
N GLY A 19 33.99 2.56 58.75
CA GLY A 19 33.32 1.60 57.87
C GLY A 19 32.94 0.24 58.48
N GLY A 20 32.12 -0.51 57.74
CA GLY A 20 31.72 -1.89 58.05
C GLY A 20 30.79 -2.45 56.97
N ILE A 21 31.23 -3.48 56.25
CA ILE A 21 30.49 -4.10 55.13
C ILE A 21 29.19 -4.73 55.61
N PHE A 22 28.06 -4.39 54.97
CA PHE A 22 26.92 -5.29 54.77
C PHE A 22 26.18 -4.94 53.48
N ASN A 23 25.72 -5.96 52.75
CA ASN A 23 24.91 -5.77 51.54
C ASN A 23 23.53 -5.22 51.91
N VAL A 24 23.10 -4.16 51.22
CA VAL A 24 21.72 -3.64 51.28
C VAL A 24 21.19 -3.57 49.86
N VAL A 25 19.98 -4.08 49.65
CA VAL A 25 19.28 -4.04 48.36
C VAL A 25 19.05 -2.58 47.95
N PRO A 26 19.32 -2.16 46.70
CA PRO A 26 18.95 -0.83 46.25
C PRO A 26 17.42 -0.66 46.34
N ASN A 27 16.96 0.38 47.03
CA ASN A 27 15.56 0.77 46.92
C ASN A 27 15.28 1.13 45.46
N THR A 28 14.32 0.46 44.84
CA THR A 28 13.72 0.91 43.59
C THR A 28 13.05 2.27 43.85
N ALA A 29 13.71 3.34 43.42
CA ALA A 29 13.03 4.63 43.31
C ALA A 29 11.85 4.48 42.35
N HIS A 30 10.70 5.07 42.69
CA HIS A 30 9.60 5.18 41.74
C HIS A 30 9.98 6.18 40.64
N VAL A 31 10.67 5.69 39.61
CA VAL A 31 10.66 6.33 38.30
C VAL A 31 9.22 6.26 37.82
N LEU A 32 8.55 7.41 37.82
CA LEU A 32 7.29 7.56 37.11
C LEU A 32 7.65 7.59 35.63
N PHE A 33 7.48 6.44 34.95
CA PHE A 33 7.58 6.36 33.51
C PHE A 33 6.60 7.35 32.89
N GLN A 34 7.12 8.41 32.28
CA GLN A 34 6.39 9.17 31.27
C GLN A 34 6.25 8.29 30.02
N SER A 35 5.33 8.66 29.13
CA SER A 35 4.95 7.80 28.00
C SER A 35 6.14 7.47 27.09
N THR A 36 6.39 6.18 26.85
CA THR A 36 7.39 5.66 25.89
C THR A 36 6.79 5.55 24.48
N ALA A 37 5.78 6.37 24.17
CA ALA A 37 5.19 6.44 22.84
C ALA A 37 5.90 7.54 22.03
N PRO A 38 6.09 7.37 20.71
CA PRO A 38 6.45 8.48 19.84
C PRO A 38 5.43 9.61 19.97
N ILE A 39 5.91 10.85 19.88
CA ILE A 39 5.07 12.06 19.94
C ILE A 39 5.03 12.77 18.58
N HIS A 40 3.91 13.44 18.33
CA HIS A 40 3.62 14.09 17.04
C HIS A 40 3.19 15.55 17.28
N PHE A 41 3.94 16.51 16.73
CA PHE A 41 3.68 17.94 16.95
C PHE A 41 3.94 18.81 15.72
N ALA A 42 3.32 19.99 15.70
CA ALA A 42 3.44 20.95 14.60
C ALA A 42 4.24 22.20 15.00
N VAL A 43 4.92 22.78 14.01
CA VAL A 43 5.77 23.97 14.12
C VAL A 43 5.34 25.00 13.09
N ILE A 44 4.91 26.17 13.55
CA ILE A 44 4.49 27.31 12.71
C ILE A 44 5.26 28.58 13.08
N GLY A 45 5.58 29.43 12.11
CA GLY A 45 6.19 30.75 12.33
C GLY A 45 5.55 31.78 11.43
N ASP A 46 5.51 33.04 11.90
CA ASP A 46 5.08 34.19 11.10
C ASP A 46 3.65 34.02 10.55
N PHE A 47 2.70 33.97 11.49
CA PHE A 47 1.28 33.74 11.28
C PHE A 47 0.46 34.82 12.04
N GLY A 48 -0.85 34.66 12.20
CA GLY A 48 -1.67 35.62 12.92
C GLY A 48 -2.05 36.85 12.09
N THR A 49 -2.60 36.64 10.89
CA THR A 49 -3.17 37.69 10.01
C THR A 49 -4.68 37.58 9.84
N ALA A 50 -5.31 36.49 10.31
CA ALA A 50 -6.67 36.09 10.00
C ALA A 50 -6.93 35.93 8.48
N GLY A 51 -5.89 35.60 7.71
CA GLY A 51 -5.94 35.47 6.25
C GLY A 51 -6.24 34.06 5.74
N GLN A 52 -6.57 33.94 4.45
CA GLN A 52 -6.78 32.64 3.80
C GLN A 52 -5.54 31.73 3.87
N PRO A 53 -4.29 32.19 3.63
CA PRO A 53 -3.12 31.30 3.70
C PRO A 53 -2.93 30.68 5.08
N GLU A 54 -3.20 31.45 6.14
CA GLU A 54 -3.16 30.99 7.52
C GLU A 54 -4.30 30.01 7.83
N LEU A 55 -5.51 30.22 7.33
CA LEU A 55 -6.59 29.24 7.42
C LEU A 55 -6.22 27.94 6.68
N ASP A 56 -5.56 28.02 5.53
CA ASP A 56 -5.09 26.83 4.80
C ASP A 56 -4.03 26.06 5.60
N VAL A 57 -3.06 26.78 6.20
CA VAL A 57 -2.04 26.19 7.10
C VAL A 57 -2.66 25.64 8.39
N ALA A 58 -3.64 26.31 8.98
CA ALA A 58 -4.36 25.81 10.17
C ALA A 58 -5.14 24.53 9.87
N ASN A 59 -5.78 24.45 8.69
CA ASN A 59 -6.46 23.23 8.24
C ASN A 59 -5.47 22.08 7.99
N LEU A 60 -4.30 22.36 7.40
CA LEU A 60 -3.20 21.40 7.25
C LEU A 60 -2.76 20.89 8.63
N VAL A 61 -2.39 21.78 9.56
CA VAL A 61 -1.94 21.43 10.91
C VAL A 61 -2.99 20.60 11.65
N LYS A 62 -4.28 20.92 11.54
CA LYS A 62 -5.36 20.12 12.15
C LYS A 62 -5.59 18.77 11.48
N SER A 63 -5.29 18.62 10.19
CA SER A 63 -5.43 17.33 9.49
C SER A 63 -4.46 16.26 10.03
N TRP A 64 -3.35 16.69 10.64
CA TRP A 64 -2.37 15.82 11.31
C TRP A 64 -2.77 15.44 12.76
N ALA A 65 -3.78 16.11 13.33
CA ALA A 65 -4.20 15.95 14.73
C ALA A 65 -3.04 15.93 15.77
N PRO A 66 -2.09 16.90 15.73
CA PRO A 66 -0.92 16.89 16.59
C PRO A 66 -1.28 16.99 18.08
N GLU A 67 -0.42 16.49 18.95
CA GLU A 67 -0.59 16.57 20.40
C GLU A 67 -0.41 17.99 20.95
N PHE A 68 0.45 18.78 20.32
CA PHE A 68 0.70 20.17 20.65
C PHE A 68 1.26 20.94 19.45
N ILE A 69 1.27 22.27 19.55
CA ILE A 69 1.81 23.18 18.57
C ILE A 69 2.85 24.07 19.26
N ILE A 70 4.02 24.23 18.64
CA ILE A 70 5.00 25.26 19.03
C ILE A 70 5.01 26.37 17.97
N THR A 71 5.38 27.60 18.35
CA THR A 71 5.50 28.70 17.39
C THR A 71 6.85 29.40 17.42
N LEU A 72 7.31 29.83 16.25
CA LEU A 72 8.60 30.50 16.03
C LEU A 72 8.47 32.03 16.04
N GLY A 73 7.57 32.55 16.88
CA GLY A 73 7.28 33.98 17.01
C GLY A 73 6.44 34.56 15.87
N ASP A 74 6.17 35.87 16.02
CA ASP A 74 5.26 36.64 15.18
C ASP A 74 3.88 35.99 15.09
N ASN A 75 3.18 36.01 16.23
CA ASN A 75 1.93 35.31 16.43
C ASN A 75 0.69 36.15 16.07
N ASN A 76 0.84 37.47 15.88
CA ASN A 76 -0.28 38.41 15.88
C ASN A 76 0.06 39.73 15.15
N TYR A 77 -0.04 39.73 13.82
CA TYR A 77 0.10 40.94 12.99
C TYR A 77 -1.09 41.91 13.15
N GLU A 78 -0.93 43.20 12.92
CA GLU A 78 0.29 43.89 12.47
C GLU A 78 1.21 44.33 13.62
N THR A 79 0.74 44.33 14.87
CA THR A 79 1.45 44.99 15.99
C THR A 79 1.19 44.33 17.36
N GLY A 80 0.96 43.02 17.43
CA GLY A 80 0.82 42.29 18.69
C GLY A 80 -0.42 42.66 19.52
N SER A 81 -1.42 43.33 18.93
CA SER A 81 -2.51 43.97 19.68
C SER A 81 -3.44 42.98 20.40
N ALA A 82 -3.82 43.31 21.64
CA ALA A 82 -4.89 42.61 22.38
C ALA A 82 -6.26 42.69 21.67
N SER A 83 -6.46 43.62 20.74
CA SER A 83 -7.69 43.73 19.95
C SER A 83 -7.75 42.77 18.77
N THR A 84 -6.64 42.13 18.40
CA THR A 84 -6.55 41.21 17.26
C THR A 84 -6.16 39.79 17.67
N ILE A 85 -5.48 39.61 18.82
CA ILE A 85 -4.89 38.32 19.23
C ILE A 85 -5.88 37.15 19.23
N ASP A 86 -7.13 37.34 19.71
CA ASP A 86 -8.13 36.28 19.72
C ASP A 86 -8.74 35.98 18.35
N GLN A 87 -8.80 36.98 17.46
CA GLN A 87 -9.20 36.74 16.08
C GLN A 87 -8.08 35.99 15.35
N ASN A 88 -6.86 36.51 15.42
CA ASN A 88 -5.72 35.99 14.67
C ASN A 88 -5.36 34.56 15.09
N ILE A 89 -5.26 34.29 16.40
CA ILE A 89 -4.84 32.98 16.93
C ILE A 89 -6.04 32.13 17.33
N GLY A 90 -6.94 32.70 18.14
CA GLY A 90 -8.05 31.97 18.76
C GLY A 90 -9.03 31.34 17.77
N GLN A 91 -9.33 32.00 16.65
CA GLN A 91 -10.26 31.43 15.65
C GLN A 91 -9.75 30.12 15.03
N TYR A 92 -8.43 29.92 15.02
CA TYR A 92 -7.79 28.75 14.42
C TYR A 92 -7.32 27.74 15.48
N TYR A 93 -6.82 28.18 16.63
CA TYR A 93 -6.09 27.30 17.57
C TYR A 93 -6.64 27.29 19.01
N HIS A 94 -7.87 27.79 19.27
CA HIS A 94 -8.45 27.78 20.63
C HIS A 94 -8.44 26.40 21.30
N ASP A 95 -8.63 25.34 20.52
CA ASP A 95 -8.66 23.94 20.92
C ASP A 95 -7.31 23.37 21.38
N TYR A 96 -6.22 24.13 21.21
CA TYR A 96 -4.89 23.84 21.74
C TYR A 96 -4.49 24.71 22.95
N ILE A 97 -5.22 25.80 23.21
CA ILE A 97 -4.86 26.81 24.21
C ILE A 97 -5.54 26.49 25.55
N TYR A 98 -4.77 26.52 26.65
CA TYR A 98 -5.33 26.46 28.00
C TYR A 98 -4.58 27.38 28.98
N PRO A 99 -5.29 28.23 29.76
CA PRO A 99 -6.74 28.43 29.74
C PRO A 99 -7.17 29.38 28.60
N TYR A 100 -7.86 28.86 27.58
CA TYR A 100 -8.47 29.72 26.56
C TYR A 100 -9.56 30.60 27.19
N THR A 101 -9.46 31.91 26.98
CA THR A 101 -10.41 32.92 27.52
C THR A 101 -11.14 33.71 26.42
N GLY A 102 -10.94 33.32 25.15
CA GLY A 102 -11.48 34.01 23.99
C GLY A 102 -12.90 33.60 23.59
N SER A 103 -13.23 33.84 22.33
CA SER A 103 -14.61 33.87 21.82
C SER A 103 -15.00 32.74 20.85
N TYR A 104 -14.05 31.93 20.36
CA TYR A 104 -14.30 31.01 19.23
C TYR A 104 -14.74 29.60 19.61
N GLY A 105 -14.49 29.15 20.84
CA GLY A 105 -14.92 27.83 21.30
C GLY A 105 -14.53 27.51 22.74
N ALA A 106 -14.57 26.23 23.10
CA ALA A 106 -13.93 25.73 24.31
C ALA A 106 -12.41 25.62 24.10
N GLY A 107 -11.64 25.88 25.16
CA GLY A 107 -10.20 25.65 25.15
C GLY A 107 -9.81 24.18 25.24
N ALA A 108 -8.52 23.90 25.11
CA ALA A 108 -7.93 22.65 25.57
C ALA A 108 -8.17 22.44 27.09
N SER A 109 -8.02 21.21 27.58
CA SER A 109 -8.09 20.90 29.02
C SER A 109 -6.75 21.08 29.75
N THR A 110 -5.66 21.19 29.00
CA THR A 110 -4.26 21.33 29.41
C THR A 110 -3.52 22.10 28.32
N ASN A 111 -2.44 22.84 28.62
CA ASN A 111 -1.84 23.67 27.56
C ASN A 111 -1.10 22.82 26.52
N GLN A 112 -1.46 23.03 25.25
CA GLN A 112 -0.96 22.36 24.06
C GLN A 112 -0.49 23.37 23.00
N PHE A 113 -0.31 24.65 23.37
CA PHE A 113 0.19 25.72 22.50
C PHE A 113 1.35 26.47 23.17
N PHE A 114 2.54 26.43 22.58
CA PHE A 114 3.79 26.93 23.18
C PHE A 114 4.51 27.91 22.24
N PRO A 115 4.11 29.19 22.24
CA PRO A 115 4.67 30.18 21.34
C PRO A 115 5.98 30.78 21.87
N ALA A 116 6.89 31.12 20.95
CA ALA A 116 7.95 32.11 21.18
C ALA A 116 7.43 33.53 20.92
N LEU A 117 8.18 34.55 21.35
CA LEU A 117 7.92 35.95 21.03
C LEU A 117 8.65 36.38 19.75
N GLY A 118 7.92 37.02 18.82
CA GLY A 118 8.51 37.69 17.65
C GLY A 118 8.50 39.21 17.77
N ASN A 119 9.09 39.89 16.78
CA ASN A 119 9.24 41.34 16.84
C ASN A 119 7.91 42.10 16.70
N HIS A 120 6.89 41.53 16.05
CA HIS A 120 5.55 42.13 15.99
C HIS A 120 4.75 41.92 17.28
N ASP A 121 5.00 40.86 18.06
CA ASP A 121 4.41 40.71 19.41
C ASP A 121 4.91 41.82 20.35
N TRP A 122 6.20 42.14 20.26
CA TRP A 122 6.89 43.20 21.00
C TRP A 122 6.59 44.64 20.54
N ASP A 123 5.77 44.84 19.50
CA ASP A 123 5.31 46.19 19.09
C ASP A 123 4.24 46.77 20.03
N THR A 124 3.78 45.98 20.99
CA THR A 124 3.08 46.47 22.19
C THR A 124 4.02 46.61 23.39
N THR A 125 3.66 47.48 24.33
CA THR A 125 4.44 47.68 25.57
C THR A 125 4.67 46.35 26.29
N ASN A 126 5.94 45.95 26.37
CA ASN A 126 6.41 44.72 27.04
C ASN A 126 5.74 43.42 26.54
N ALA A 127 5.32 43.36 25.27
CA ALA A 127 4.55 42.24 24.70
C ALA A 127 3.30 41.84 25.52
N GLN A 128 2.75 42.76 26.32
CA GLN A 128 1.76 42.45 27.35
C GLN A 128 0.49 41.71 26.87
N PRO A 129 -0.03 41.87 25.64
CA PRO A 129 -1.13 41.07 25.13
C PRO A 129 -0.80 39.58 25.01
N HIS A 130 0.40 39.23 24.57
CA HIS A 130 0.86 37.83 24.49
C HIS A 130 0.91 37.22 25.90
N LEU A 131 1.56 37.91 26.83
CA LEU A 131 1.67 37.53 28.26
C LEU A 131 0.33 37.56 29.02
N ASN A 132 -0.73 38.15 28.44
CA ASN A 132 -2.08 38.13 29.01
C ASN A 132 -2.98 37.04 28.39
N TYR A 133 -2.62 36.51 27.22
CA TYR A 133 -3.45 35.62 26.41
C TYR A 133 -3.04 34.15 26.54
N PHE A 134 -1.75 33.90 26.66
CA PHE A 134 -1.20 32.58 26.96
C PHE A 134 -0.96 32.42 28.48
N THR A 135 -0.61 31.20 28.89
CA THR A 135 -0.11 30.92 30.25
C THR A 135 0.98 29.86 30.10
N LEU A 136 2.22 30.26 30.36
CA LEU A 136 3.41 29.55 29.93
C LEU A 136 4.31 29.19 31.12
N PRO A 137 5.28 28.27 30.94
CA PRO A 137 6.23 27.94 31.99
C PRO A 137 7.15 29.13 32.37
N GLY A 138 7.63 29.12 33.62
CA GLY A 138 8.79 29.92 34.04
C GLY A 138 8.62 31.44 33.94
N ASN A 139 9.34 32.04 32.99
CA ASN A 139 9.44 33.50 32.76
C ASN A 139 8.51 33.98 31.63
N GLU A 140 7.77 33.05 31.00
CA GLU A 140 6.80 33.20 29.89
C GLU A 140 7.31 33.82 28.58
N ARG A 141 8.34 34.67 28.62
CA ARG A 141 9.05 35.24 27.45
C ARG A 141 10.06 34.25 26.88
N TYR A 142 10.80 33.59 27.77
CA TYR A 142 11.72 32.50 27.49
C TYR A 142 11.60 31.45 28.60
N TYR A 143 11.55 30.18 28.23
CA TYR A 143 11.12 29.10 29.13
C TYR A 143 11.44 27.71 28.58
N ASP A 144 11.36 26.69 29.44
CA ASP A 144 11.60 25.29 29.12
C ASP A 144 10.36 24.42 29.38
N PHE A 145 10.23 23.30 28.65
CA PHE A 145 9.27 22.23 28.94
C PHE A 145 9.64 20.89 28.28
N VAL A 146 9.16 19.79 28.86
CA VAL A 146 9.36 18.43 28.31
C VAL A 146 8.05 17.89 27.71
N ARG A 147 8.16 17.18 26.58
CA ARG A 147 7.11 16.33 25.99
C ARG A 147 7.76 15.08 25.42
N GLY A 148 7.25 13.90 25.79
CA GLY A 148 7.80 12.62 25.35
C GLY A 148 9.33 12.55 25.52
N PRO A 149 10.10 12.17 24.48
CA PRO A 149 11.56 12.09 24.51
C PRO A 149 12.27 13.46 24.37
N ILE A 150 11.53 14.58 24.23
CA ILE A 150 12.08 15.91 23.90
C ILE A 150 12.03 16.89 25.09
N HIS A 151 13.13 17.61 25.29
CA HIS A 151 13.18 18.86 26.05
C HIS A 151 13.21 20.04 25.09
N PHE A 152 12.23 20.95 25.23
CA PHE A 152 12.11 22.18 24.44
C PHE A 152 12.62 23.39 25.24
N PHE A 153 13.33 24.28 24.56
CA PHE A 153 13.87 25.51 25.14
C PHE A 153 13.51 26.71 24.26
N VAL A 154 12.66 27.59 24.79
CA VAL A 154 12.14 28.78 24.11
C VAL A 154 13.00 29.98 24.47
N VAL A 155 13.46 30.72 23.47
CA VAL A 155 14.35 31.88 23.61
C VAL A 155 13.70 33.12 22.98
N ASP A 156 13.55 34.18 23.78
CA ASP A 156 13.20 35.49 23.25
C ASP A 156 14.43 36.10 22.55
N SER A 157 14.22 36.46 21.29
CA SER A 157 15.27 36.89 20.38
C SER A 157 15.22 38.38 20.05
N ASP A 158 14.21 39.11 20.55
CA ASP A 158 14.08 40.53 20.26
C ASP A 158 15.06 41.36 21.11
N SER A 159 15.68 42.36 20.48
CA SER A 159 16.53 43.37 21.13
C SER A 159 15.91 44.11 22.33
N ARG A 160 14.57 44.05 22.47
CA ARG A 160 13.78 44.63 23.57
C ARG A 160 13.79 43.79 24.86
N GLU A 161 14.22 42.53 24.80
CA GLU A 161 14.26 41.61 25.94
C GLU A 161 15.24 42.08 27.05
N PRO A 162 14.78 42.48 28.25
CA PRO A 162 15.63 43.08 29.29
C PRO A 162 16.64 42.13 29.96
N ASP A 163 16.43 40.81 29.92
CA ASP A 163 17.39 39.79 30.37
C ASP A 163 18.48 39.50 29.30
N GLY A 164 18.30 40.03 28.07
CA GLY A 164 19.29 40.19 27.02
C GLY A 164 19.44 39.03 26.02
N ILE A 165 19.83 39.36 24.78
CA ILE A 165 19.89 38.42 23.64
C ILE A 165 21.30 37.96 23.24
N THR A 166 22.24 37.84 24.18
CA THR A 166 23.59 37.30 23.91
C THR A 166 23.83 36.02 24.69
N GLY A 167 24.71 35.14 24.20
CA GLY A 167 25.07 33.90 24.90
C GLY A 167 25.75 34.10 26.28
N THR A 168 26.00 35.34 26.69
CA THR A 168 26.51 35.71 28.02
C THR A 168 25.53 36.59 28.81
N SER A 169 24.26 36.69 28.38
CA SER A 169 23.19 37.42 29.07
C SER A 169 22.58 36.57 30.20
N THR A 170 21.62 37.12 30.94
CA THR A 170 20.86 36.34 31.95
C THR A 170 20.11 35.19 31.28
N GLN A 171 19.51 35.44 30.11
CA GLN A 171 18.86 34.42 29.29
C GLN A 171 19.86 33.41 28.69
N GLY A 172 20.98 33.87 28.11
CA GLY A 172 21.97 32.97 27.52
C GLY A 172 22.60 32.02 28.55
N ILE A 173 22.89 32.53 29.76
CA ILE A 173 23.37 31.72 30.89
C ILE A 173 22.27 30.79 31.40
N TRP A 174 20.99 31.20 31.44
CA TRP A 174 19.88 30.30 31.76
C TRP A 174 19.84 29.11 30.78
N LEU A 175 19.83 29.36 29.47
CA LEU A 175 19.76 28.31 28.46
C LEU A 175 20.93 27.33 28.56
N GLN A 176 22.17 27.84 28.69
CA GLN A 176 23.35 27.00 28.87
C GLN A 176 23.21 26.04 30.06
N ASN A 177 22.61 26.50 31.17
CA ASN A 177 22.41 25.66 32.36
C ASN A 177 21.25 24.67 32.20
N GLN A 178 20.18 24.99 31.44
CA GLN A 178 19.08 24.06 31.22
C GLN A 178 19.46 22.94 30.24
N LEU A 179 20.11 23.26 29.12
CA LEU A 179 20.64 22.24 28.19
C LEU A 179 21.60 21.29 28.92
N ALA A 180 22.57 21.82 29.67
CA ALA A 180 23.52 21.03 30.45
C ALA A 180 22.92 20.27 31.66
N ALA A 181 21.65 20.51 32.00
CA ALA A 181 20.90 19.80 33.03
C ALA A 181 19.84 18.85 32.46
N SER A 182 19.68 18.81 31.14
CA SER A 182 18.69 17.96 30.47
C SER A 182 19.04 16.47 30.58
N THR A 183 18.00 15.63 30.61
CA THR A 183 18.10 14.17 30.55
C THR A 183 17.16 13.57 29.50
N SER A 184 16.64 14.39 28.59
CA SER A 184 15.85 13.97 27.43
C SER A 184 16.79 13.53 26.30
N ILE A 185 16.30 12.65 25.42
CA ILE A 185 17.05 12.19 24.24
C ILE A 185 17.29 13.38 23.29
N TRP A 186 16.24 14.18 23.05
CA TRP A 186 16.28 15.30 22.12
C TRP A 186 16.17 16.64 22.84
N ASN A 187 16.96 17.62 22.42
CA ASN A 187 17.10 18.93 23.03
C ASN A 187 16.91 20.00 21.95
N ILE A 188 15.70 20.56 21.89
CA ILE A 188 15.24 21.39 20.77
C ILE A 188 15.13 22.85 21.22
N VAL A 189 15.98 23.70 20.69
CA VAL A 189 15.93 25.16 20.95
C VAL A 189 15.06 25.83 19.89
N TYR A 190 14.19 26.75 20.27
CA TYR A 190 13.49 27.59 19.29
C TYR A 190 13.34 29.04 19.70
N LEU A 191 13.33 29.91 18.69
CA LEU A 191 13.34 31.36 18.80
C LEU A 191 12.67 31.98 17.56
N HIS A 192 12.64 33.31 17.47
CA HIS A 192 12.09 33.99 16.29
C HIS A 192 13.16 34.40 15.27
N HIS A 193 14.07 35.32 15.61
CA HIS A 193 15.09 35.78 14.67
C HIS A 193 16.16 34.71 14.43
N ALA A 194 16.36 34.31 13.17
CA ALA A 194 17.26 33.22 12.81
C ALA A 194 18.76 33.52 13.07
N PRO A 195 19.50 32.66 13.82
CA PRO A 195 20.96 32.77 13.95
C PRO A 195 21.68 32.63 12.60
N TYR A 196 21.14 31.78 11.73
CA TYR A 196 21.62 31.51 10.38
C TYR A 196 20.42 31.54 9.44
N SER A 197 20.50 32.33 8.38
CA SER A 197 19.49 32.47 7.33
C SER A 197 20.12 33.02 6.05
N SER A 198 19.64 32.54 4.90
CA SER A 198 19.89 33.05 3.55
C SER A 198 18.73 33.92 3.02
N GLY A 199 17.74 34.25 3.87
CA GLY A 199 16.55 35.04 3.54
C GLY A 199 16.83 36.53 3.28
N GLU A 200 15.83 37.37 3.51
CA GLU A 200 15.90 38.81 3.24
C GLU A 200 16.52 39.60 4.41
N HIS A 201 16.31 39.13 5.64
CA HIS A 201 16.92 39.66 6.86
C HIS A 201 18.27 38.99 7.14
N GLY A 202 18.35 37.68 6.91
CA GLY A 202 19.58 36.90 6.97
C GLY A 202 20.08 36.60 8.38
N SER A 203 21.33 36.15 8.47
CA SER A 203 21.91 35.55 9.67
C SER A 203 22.16 36.57 10.81
N ASN A 204 21.43 36.45 11.94
CA ASN A 204 21.66 37.28 13.12
C ASN A 204 22.85 36.79 13.95
N THR A 205 24.03 37.40 13.74
CA THR A 205 25.28 37.05 14.44
C THR A 205 25.23 37.20 15.97
N THR A 206 24.27 37.95 16.52
CA THR A 206 24.10 38.09 17.98
C THR A 206 23.55 36.81 18.62
N LEU A 207 22.80 36.03 17.83
CA LEU A 207 22.11 34.81 18.22
C LEU A 207 22.86 33.54 17.82
N GLN A 208 24.06 33.66 17.23
CA GLN A 208 24.96 32.55 16.91
C GLN A 208 25.67 32.03 18.18
N TRP A 209 24.87 31.58 19.16
CA TRP A 209 25.35 30.97 20.39
C TRP A 209 25.83 29.53 20.11
N PRO A 210 26.71 28.95 20.95
CA PRO A 210 27.29 27.63 20.69
C PRO A 210 26.33 26.49 21.12
N PHE A 211 25.09 26.51 20.63
CA PHE A 211 23.99 25.61 21.03
C PHE A 211 24.39 24.12 21.00
N ALA A 212 25.03 23.65 19.92
CA ALA A 212 25.54 22.28 19.81
C ALA A 212 26.51 21.90 20.94
N ALA A 213 27.44 22.80 21.28
CA ALA A 213 28.41 22.59 22.37
C ALA A 213 27.81 22.81 23.78
N TRP A 214 26.54 23.21 23.86
CA TRP A 214 25.75 23.22 25.10
C TRP A 214 24.83 22.00 25.22
N GLY A 215 24.66 21.20 24.15
CA GLY A 215 23.81 20.00 24.13
C GLY A 215 22.44 20.19 23.49
N ALA A 216 22.30 21.09 22.51
CA ALA A 216 21.12 21.17 21.66
C ALA A 216 21.31 20.37 20.37
N ASP A 217 20.29 19.62 19.95
CA ASP A 217 20.32 18.72 18.78
C ASP A 217 19.75 19.38 17.51
N ALA A 218 18.87 20.38 17.67
CA ALA A 218 18.40 21.24 16.58
C ALA A 218 18.00 22.64 17.07
N VAL A 219 17.96 23.61 16.15
CA VAL A 219 17.51 24.98 16.42
C VAL A 219 16.47 25.42 15.37
N LEU A 220 15.30 25.91 15.79
CA LEU A 220 14.19 26.33 14.91
C LEU A 220 13.94 27.85 15.03
N ALA A 221 13.78 28.55 13.91
CA ALA A 221 13.54 30.00 13.84
C ALA A 221 12.52 30.41 12.76
N GLY A 222 11.94 31.61 12.88
CA GLY A 222 11.03 32.23 11.91
C GLY A 222 11.65 33.49 11.30
N HIS A 223 10.89 34.60 11.30
CA HIS A 223 11.27 35.97 10.93
C HIS A 223 11.54 36.21 9.43
N ASP A 224 12.36 35.37 8.81
CA ASP A 224 12.49 35.35 7.35
C ASP A 224 11.38 34.48 6.77
N HIS A 225 10.43 35.09 6.03
CA HIS A 225 9.25 34.43 5.44
C HIS A 225 9.61 33.50 4.27
N THR A 226 10.28 32.42 4.65
CA THR A 226 10.93 31.38 3.85
C THR A 226 11.01 30.11 4.71
N TYR A 227 11.23 28.97 4.06
CA TYR A 227 11.71 27.75 4.70
C TYR A 227 13.15 27.49 4.28
N GLU A 228 14.03 27.21 5.23
CA GLU A 228 15.42 26.85 4.96
C GLU A 228 15.98 25.89 6.01
N ARG A 229 16.65 24.81 5.58
CA ARG A 229 17.47 23.94 6.44
C ARG A 229 18.94 24.23 6.20
N ILE A 230 19.67 24.52 7.28
CA ILE A 230 21.10 24.84 7.32
C ILE A 230 21.79 23.87 8.28
N PHE A 231 22.92 23.29 7.90
CA PHE A 231 23.76 22.50 8.81
C PHE A 231 24.97 23.32 9.27
N GLN A 232 25.09 23.55 10.58
CA GLN A 232 26.15 24.36 11.19
C GLN A 232 26.59 23.79 12.53
N ASN A 233 27.89 23.89 12.84
CA ASN A 233 28.48 23.44 14.12
C ASN A 233 28.17 21.98 14.54
N GLY A 234 27.75 21.12 13.60
CA GLY A 234 27.39 19.72 13.83
C GLY A 234 25.89 19.44 14.00
N ILE A 235 25.01 20.44 13.90
CA ILE A 235 23.55 20.28 14.06
C ILE A 235 22.74 21.00 12.96
N PRO A 236 21.49 20.56 12.68
CA PRO A 236 20.54 21.31 11.87
C PRO A 236 20.04 22.58 12.57
N TYR A 237 19.95 23.64 11.78
CA TYR A 237 19.23 24.88 12.03
C TYR A 237 18.14 25.00 10.96
N PHE A 238 16.94 25.45 11.36
CA PHE A 238 15.81 25.62 10.47
C PHE A 238 15.28 27.06 10.53
N VAL A 239 14.91 27.60 9.37
CA VAL A 239 14.04 28.76 9.21
C VAL A 239 12.68 28.24 8.72
N ASN A 240 11.58 28.70 9.31
CA ASN A 240 10.20 28.34 8.95
C ASN A 240 9.26 29.52 9.25
N GLY A 241 9.36 30.59 8.47
CA GLY A 241 8.48 31.76 8.54
C GLY A 241 7.31 31.71 7.56
N LEU A 242 6.79 30.52 7.24
CA LEU A 242 5.81 30.30 6.17
C LEU A 242 4.38 29.98 6.66
N GLY A 243 4.07 30.26 7.94
CA GLY A 243 2.79 29.94 8.57
C GLY A 243 1.57 30.74 8.08
N GLY A 244 1.76 31.79 7.28
CA GLY A 244 0.67 32.47 6.58
C GLY A 244 0.85 33.94 6.22
N ARG A 245 1.99 34.56 6.53
CA ARG A 245 2.27 35.99 6.32
C ARG A 245 2.63 36.37 4.86
N SER A 246 3.80 36.92 4.62
CA SER A 246 4.28 37.28 3.27
C SER A 246 5.11 36.12 2.71
N LEU A 247 5.70 36.30 1.52
CA LEU A 247 6.79 35.44 1.02
C LEU A 247 7.97 36.36 0.70
N TYR A 248 9.14 36.07 1.27
CA TYR A 248 10.37 36.84 1.02
C TYR A 248 11.27 36.18 -0.03
N SER A 249 12.22 36.94 -0.56
CA SER A 249 13.21 36.43 -1.52
C SER A 249 14.49 36.02 -0.82
N PHE A 250 15.07 34.87 -1.20
CA PHE A 250 16.42 34.50 -0.75
C PHE A 250 17.47 35.47 -1.30
N GLY A 251 18.41 35.84 -0.44
CA GLY A 251 19.68 36.46 -0.80
C GLY A 251 20.68 35.43 -1.33
N THR A 252 21.97 35.67 -1.03
CA THR A 252 23.03 34.71 -1.37
C THR A 252 23.02 33.57 -0.34
N PRO A 253 22.98 32.29 -0.74
CA PRO A 253 23.02 31.17 0.20
C PRO A 253 24.27 31.21 1.08
N ILE A 254 24.07 31.03 2.38
CA ILE A 254 25.14 30.94 3.37
C ILE A 254 25.80 29.56 3.37
N SER A 255 27.01 29.47 3.93
CA SER A 255 27.65 28.18 4.20
C SER A 255 26.76 27.30 5.07
N GLY A 256 26.60 26.04 4.70
CA GLY A 256 25.75 25.08 5.41
C GLY A 256 24.29 25.04 4.94
N SER A 257 23.80 26.01 4.15
CA SER A 257 22.47 25.94 3.53
C SER A 257 22.31 24.67 2.69
N GLN A 258 21.31 23.84 3.00
CA GLN A 258 21.01 22.57 2.32
C GLN A 258 19.76 22.72 1.42
N VAL A 259 18.62 23.04 2.02
CA VAL A 259 17.31 23.13 1.35
C VAL A 259 16.73 24.52 1.59
N ARG A 260 16.10 25.10 0.56
CA ARG A 260 15.52 26.46 0.59
C ARG A 260 14.25 26.52 -0.24
N TYR A 261 13.19 27.07 0.33
CA TYR A 261 11.87 27.18 -0.29
C TYR A 261 11.12 28.46 0.13
N ASN A 262 10.42 29.09 -0.81
CA ASN A 262 9.67 30.33 -0.59
C ASN A 262 8.50 30.52 -1.59
N SER A 263 8.02 29.44 -2.20
CA SER A 263 7.04 29.51 -3.31
C SER A 263 5.57 29.40 -2.88
N ASP A 264 5.30 28.87 -1.69
CA ASP A 264 3.98 28.85 -1.06
C ASP A 264 4.12 28.74 0.47
N TYR A 265 2.99 28.84 1.18
CA TYR A 265 2.90 28.70 2.64
C TYR A 265 2.90 27.24 3.10
N GLY A 266 3.15 27.00 4.38
CA GLY A 266 3.18 25.66 4.97
C GLY A 266 3.42 25.66 6.48
N ALA A 267 3.56 24.46 7.03
CA ALA A 267 3.99 24.22 8.41
C ALA A 267 5.04 23.10 8.42
N MET A 268 5.81 23.02 9.50
CA MET A 268 6.65 21.84 9.73
C MET A 268 5.93 20.87 10.67
N LEU A 269 5.96 19.60 10.29
CA LEU A 269 5.49 18.46 11.05
C LEU A 269 6.69 17.75 11.67
N VAL A 270 6.56 17.29 12.91
CA VAL A 270 7.67 16.62 13.62
C VAL A 270 7.16 15.39 14.37
N ASP A 271 7.74 14.24 14.00
CA ASP A 271 7.59 12.95 14.66
C ASP A 271 8.84 12.63 15.47
N ALA A 272 8.70 12.22 16.73
CA ALA A 272 9.84 11.94 17.60
C ALA A 272 9.63 10.74 18.53
N SER A 273 10.58 9.82 18.53
CA SER A 273 10.67 8.65 19.42
C SER A 273 11.93 8.71 20.30
N GLU A 274 12.16 7.68 21.12
CA GLU A 274 13.41 7.54 21.89
C GLU A 274 14.64 7.23 21.01
N THR A 275 14.46 6.95 19.71
CA THR A 275 15.55 6.56 18.79
C THR A 275 15.70 7.44 17.56
N GLU A 276 14.67 8.23 17.19
CA GLU A 276 14.69 9.12 16.03
C GLU A 276 13.82 10.37 16.23
N ILE A 277 14.14 11.46 15.53
CA ILE A 277 13.29 12.64 15.36
C ILE A 277 13.34 13.14 13.91
N THR A 278 12.18 13.22 13.27
CA THR A 278 12.01 13.53 11.85
C THR A 278 11.28 14.87 11.69
N PHE A 279 11.92 15.83 11.03
CA PHE A 279 11.38 17.16 10.73
C PHE A 279 10.97 17.21 9.25
N GLN A 280 9.69 17.46 8.96
CA GLN A 280 9.17 17.56 7.59
C GLN A 280 8.55 18.94 7.34
N PHE A 281 8.98 19.70 6.34
CA PHE A 281 8.26 20.92 5.94
C PHE A 281 7.27 20.62 4.82
N ILE A 282 6.00 20.92 5.07
CA ILE A 282 4.88 20.53 4.23
C ILE A 282 4.06 21.78 3.88
N THR A 283 3.84 22.00 2.59
CA THR A 283 3.03 23.13 2.11
C THR A 283 1.56 22.98 2.52
N ARG A 284 0.82 24.09 2.54
CA ARG A 284 -0.65 24.11 2.67
C ARG A 284 -1.44 23.34 1.61
N THR A 285 -0.76 22.80 0.59
CA THR A 285 -1.33 21.92 -0.44
C THR A 285 -0.95 20.44 -0.25
N GLY A 286 -0.28 20.09 0.86
CA GLY A 286 0.09 18.71 1.20
C GLY A 286 1.41 18.23 0.58
N VAL A 287 2.15 19.09 -0.12
CA VAL A 287 3.45 18.73 -0.73
C VAL A 287 4.56 18.84 0.30
N VAL A 288 5.25 17.74 0.58
CA VAL A 288 6.50 17.71 1.36
C VAL A 288 7.62 18.34 0.52
N ILE A 289 8.35 19.28 1.12
CA ILE A 289 9.43 20.05 0.49
C ILE A 289 10.81 19.62 1.00
N ASP A 290 10.87 19.23 2.27
CA ASP A 290 12.06 18.73 2.95
C ASP A 290 11.63 17.74 4.03
N SER A 291 12.46 16.73 4.26
CA SER A 291 12.31 15.72 5.30
C SER A 291 13.70 15.36 5.81
N TYR A 292 13.92 15.50 7.12
CA TYR A 292 15.25 15.31 7.71
C TYR A 292 15.14 14.64 9.07
N THR A 293 15.89 13.56 9.27
CA THR A 293 15.84 12.73 10.49
C THR A 293 17.17 12.77 11.23
N LEU A 294 17.12 12.91 12.55
CA LEU A 294 18.22 12.60 13.48
C LEU A 294 17.93 11.26 14.15
N THR A 295 18.97 10.47 14.44
CA THR A 295 18.85 9.13 15.04
C THR A 295 19.83 8.93 16.20
N ASP A 296 19.35 8.56 17.39
CA ASP A 296 20.18 8.15 18.53
C ASP A 296 20.41 6.63 18.48
N ALA A 297 21.14 6.19 17.46
CA ALA A 297 21.40 4.78 17.21
C ALA A 297 22.47 4.23 18.18
N PRO A 298 22.26 3.04 18.79
CA PRO A 298 23.14 2.50 19.81
C PRO A 298 24.56 2.23 19.27
N GLN A 299 25.53 2.96 19.81
CA GLN A 299 26.93 2.89 19.38
C GLN A 299 27.67 1.70 20.01
N THR A 300 28.41 0.97 19.19
CA THR A 300 29.25 -0.17 19.58
C THR A 300 30.72 0.14 19.32
N THR A 301 31.59 -0.17 20.29
CA THR A 301 33.05 -0.05 20.12
C THR A 301 33.72 -1.42 20.05
N VAL A 302 34.52 -1.65 19.02
CA VAL A 302 35.32 -2.87 18.80
C VAL A 302 36.81 -2.54 18.74
N THR A 303 37.64 -3.56 18.92
CA THR A 303 39.11 -3.43 18.88
C THR A 303 39.74 -4.60 18.15
N PHE A 304 40.48 -4.30 17.09
CA PHE A 304 41.22 -5.27 16.29
C PHE A 304 42.71 -5.19 16.67
N GLN A 305 43.24 -6.25 17.28
CA GLN A 305 44.66 -6.38 17.64
C GLN A 305 45.11 -7.82 17.46
N ASN A 306 46.25 -8.04 16.78
CA ASN A 306 46.71 -9.39 16.45
C ASN A 306 46.96 -10.24 17.72
N GLY A 307 46.17 -11.30 17.91
CA GLY A 307 46.21 -12.18 19.08
C GLY A 307 45.24 -11.82 20.22
N VAL A 308 44.34 -10.86 20.04
CA VAL A 308 43.34 -10.44 21.05
C VAL A 308 41.92 -10.80 20.60
N SER A 309 41.08 -11.29 21.53
CA SER A 309 39.66 -11.62 21.29
C SER A 309 39.39 -12.57 20.11
N GLY A 310 40.38 -13.33 19.66
CA GLY A 310 40.30 -14.23 18.49
C GLY A 310 40.69 -13.58 17.16
N TYR A 311 40.91 -12.27 17.11
CA TYR A 311 41.38 -11.57 15.92
C TYR A 311 42.86 -11.88 15.64
N ASN A 312 43.15 -12.37 14.44
CA ASN A 312 44.50 -12.75 13.99
C ASN A 312 44.71 -12.36 12.52
N SER A 313 44.35 -11.12 12.17
CA SER A 313 44.31 -10.63 10.77
C SER A 313 44.87 -9.21 10.60
N THR A 314 45.78 -8.79 11.48
CA THR A 314 46.70 -7.70 11.12
C THR A 314 47.72 -8.25 10.13
N VAL A 315 48.06 -7.46 9.14
CA VAL A 315 49.13 -7.71 8.18
C VAL A 315 50.02 -6.48 8.20
N ASP A 316 51.27 -6.58 8.65
CA ASP A 316 52.22 -5.46 8.60
C ASP A 316 53.64 -5.85 8.15
N THR A 317 54.27 -4.95 7.40
CA THR A 317 55.57 -5.18 6.75
C THR A 317 56.19 -3.86 6.32
N PHE A 318 57.49 -3.85 6.04
CA PHE A 318 58.18 -2.68 5.49
C PHE A 318 59.04 -3.05 4.29
N ILE A 319 59.31 -2.07 3.44
CA ILE A 319 60.17 -2.21 2.25
C ILE A 319 61.18 -1.07 2.20
N ARG A 320 62.43 -1.39 1.84
CA ARG A 320 63.54 -0.43 1.80
C ARG A 320 64.48 -0.60 0.61
N GLN A 321 64.97 0.51 0.10
CA GLN A 321 65.82 0.56 -1.10
C GLN A 321 67.18 -0.18 -0.93
N PRO A 322 67.93 -0.10 0.19
CA PRO A 322 69.22 -0.78 0.29
C PRO A 322 69.14 -2.31 0.37
N GLN A 323 67.95 -2.86 0.66
CA GLN A 323 67.69 -4.29 0.76
C GLN A 323 66.54 -4.71 -0.17
N ALA A 324 66.52 -4.16 -1.40
CA ALA A 324 65.37 -4.15 -2.28
C ALA A 324 64.77 -5.51 -2.73
N SER A 325 65.33 -6.63 -2.31
CA SER A 325 64.80 -7.99 -2.57
C SER A 325 64.72 -8.86 -1.31
N SER A 326 64.76 -8.24 -0.13
CA SER A 326 64.44 -8.87 1.16
C SER A 326 62.95 -8.73 1.45
N GLU A 327 62.35 -9.79 2.01
CA GLU A 327 61.06 -9.75 2.71
C GLU A 327 61.31 -9.50 4.21
N PHE A 328 60.38 -8.81 4.89
CA PHE A 328 60.51 -8.47 6.32
C PHE A 328 59.30 -8.88 7.18
N SER A 329 58.36 -9.64 6.62
CA SER A 329 57.10 -10.11 7.23
C SER A 329 57.21 -10.90 8.54
N THR A 330 58.42 -11.34 8.94
CA THR A 330 58.65 -12.04 10.21
C THR A 330 59.46 -11.24 11.22
N ASN A 331 59.78 -9.98 10.92
CA ASN A 331 60.47 -9.11 11.88
C ASN A 331 59.52 -8.74 13.02
N THR A 332 60.03 -8.63 14.24
CA THR A 332 59.23 -8.19 15.41
C THR A 332 59.18 -6.66 15.54
N GLY A 333 59.41 -5.95 14.45
CA GLY A 333 59.55 -4.51 14.38
C GLY A 333 59.45 -4.02 12.94
N LEU A 334 58.88 -2.83 12.78
CA LEU A 334 58.38 -2.28 11.53
C LEU A 334 59.03 -0.91 11.30
N GLU A 335 59.88 -0.79 10.28
CA GLU A 335 60.73 0.39 10.05
C GLU A 335 60.14 1.27 8.95
N TRP A 336 60.12 2.60 9.11
CA TRP A 336 59.66 3.55 8.07
C TRP A 336 60.72 4.59 7.68
N ASP A 337 61.92 4.48 8.25
CA ASP A 337 63.03 5.42 8.12
C ASP A 337 64.29 4.79 8.74
N GLY A 338 65.40 4.79 8.00
CA GLY A 338 66.64 4.08 8.32
C GLY A 338 67.80 4.98 8.76
N GLU A 339 68.68 4.45 9.63
CA GLU A 339 69.84 5.20 10.14
C GLU A 339 70.94 5.36 9.04
N VAL A 340 70.94 6.53 8.38
CA VAL A 340 71.80 6.85 7.22
C VAL A 340 73.30 6.91 7.58
N THR A 341 73.94 5.74 7.58
CA THR A 341 75.36 5.60 7.97
C THR A 341 76.39 5.75 6.84
N SER A 342 75.98 5.77 5.55
CA SER A 342 76.96 5.81 4.44
C SER A 342 76.52 6.42 3.09
N GLY A 343 75.69 7.47 3.11
CA GLY A 343 75.56 8.39 1.95
C GLY A 343 74.91 7.81 0.69
N GLN A 344 74.06 6.79 0.85
CA GLN A 344 73.03 6.42 -0.12
C GLN A 344 71.67 6.92 0.40
N SER A 345 70.67 6.97 -0.48
CA SER A 345 69.26 7.04 -0.07
C SER A 345 68.91 5.76 0.69
N ASP A 346 68.25 5.91 1.84
CA ASP A 346 67.70 4.82 2.64
C ASP A 346 66.17 4.94 2.61
N ASP A 347 65.64 5.05 1.39
CA ASP A 347 64.20 5.23 1.17
C ASP A 347 63.48 3.97 1.67
N GLU A 348 62.63 4.16 2.67
CA GLU A 348 61.97 3.10 3.43
C GLU A 348 60.52 3.48 3.72
N VAL A 349 59.64 2.47 3.76
CA VAL A 349 58.20 2.66 3.92
C VAL A 349 57.61 1.50 4.73
N ALA A 350 56.90 1.81 5.80
CA ALA A 350 56.09 0.84 6.55
C ALA A 350 54.65 0.78 6.03
N MET A 351 54.04 -0.40 6.13
CA MET A 351 52.69 -0.67 5.65
C MET A 351 51.92 -1.50 6.69
N ILE A 352 50.66 -1.13 6.95
CA ILE A 352 49.78 -1.81 7.93
C ILE A 352 48.38 -1.97 7.36
N ARG A 353 47.85 -3.19 7.35
CA ARG A 353 46.45 -3.50 7.01
C ARG A 353 45.79 -4.30 8.14
N PHE A 354 44.51 -4.04 8.38
CA PHE A 354 43.65 -4.85 9.26
C PHE A 354 42.59 -5.51 8.38
N GLU A 355 42.74 -6.81 8.12
CA GLU A 355 41.82 -7.60 7.31
C GLU A 355 40.65 -8.15 8.13
N ASN A 356 39.58 -8.56 7.45
CA ASN A 356 38.39 -9.15 8.09
C ASN A 356 37.70 -8.24 9.14
N ILE A 357 37.94 -6.93 9.14
CA ILE A 357 37.33 -5.98 10.08
C ILE A 357 35.85 -5.67 9.77
N PHE A 358 35.40 -5.89 8.53
CA PHE A 358 34.00 -5.74 8.11
C PHE A 358 33.39 -7.10 7.73
N GLY A 359 32.12 -7.31 8.08
CA GLY A 359 31.34 -8.50 7.74
C GLY A 359 30.26 -8.84 8.76
N SER A 360 29.60 -9.98 8.58
CA SER A 360 28.46 -10.43 9.41
C SER A 360 28.86 -11.40 10.54
N SER A 361 30.16 -11.65 10.77
CA SER A 361 30.63 -12.55 11.83
C SER A 361 30.77 -11.82 13.16
N SER A 362 30.59 -12.53 14.27
CA SER A 362 30.77 -11.97 15.62
C SER A 362 32.18 -11.38 15.78
N GLY A 363 32.25 -10.11 16.19
CA GLY A 363 33.50 -9.35 16.33
C GLY A 363 33.90 -8.52 15.12
N GLN A 364 33.19 -8.61 13.99
CA GLN A 364 33.34 -7.70 12.84
C GLN A 364 32.43 -6.47 13.00
N ILE A 365 32.71 -5.41 12.23
CA ILE A 365 31.79 -4.29 12.00
C ILE A 365 30.82 -4.71 10.88
N PRO A 366 29.49 -4.57 11.03
CA PRO A 366 28.56 -4.77 9.93
C PRO A 366 28.89 -3.89 8.71
N ILE A 367 28.70 -4.43 7.51
CA ILE A 367 28.88 -3.67 6.26
C ILE A 367 27.82 -2.56 6.23
N GLY A 368 28.19 -1.35 5.80
CA GLY A 368 27.32 -0.17 5.82
C GLY A 368 27.23 0.57 7.18
N SER A 369 27.91 0.11 8.24
CA SER A 369 27.90 0.80 9.54
C SER A 369 28.52 2.20 9.49
N THR A 370 27.84 3.20 10.07
CA THR A 370 28.35 4.55 10.26
C THR A 370 29.49 4.57 11.27
N ILE A 371 30.69 4.99 10.84
CA ILE A 371 31.91 4.98 11.65
C ILE A 371 32.02 6.29 12.43
N VAL A 372 31.45 6.31 13.64
CA VAL A 372 31.48 7.44 14.56
C VAL A 372 32.94 7.83 14.91
N SER A 373 33.82 6.86 15.13
CA SER A 373 35.27 7.11 15.15
C SER A 373 36.10 5.87 14.82
N ALA A 374 37.27 6.06 14.20
CA ALA A 374 38.30 5.04 14.11
C ALA A 374 39.69 5.61 14.45
N ASN A 375 40.42 4.87 15.28
CA ASN A 375 41.70 5.30 15.86
C ASN A 375 42.74 4.18 15.73
N LEU A 376 43.75 4.40 14.88
CA LEU A 376 44.92 3.53 14.76
C LEU A 376 45.90 3.85 15.88
N LYS A 377 46.33 2.82 16.61
CA LYS A 377 47.19 2.94 17.80
C LYS A 377 48.41 2.06 17.64
N TYR A 378 49.60 2.65 17.76
CA TYR A 378 50.89 1.98 17.59
C TYR A 378 51.90 2.46 18.64
N ARG A 379 53.02 1.75 18.78
CA ARG A 379 54.08 2.08 19.76
C ARG A 379 55.46 2.09 19.12
N VAL A 380 56.25 3.12 19.43
CA VAL A 380 57.66 3.22 19.01
C VAL A 380 58.53 2.29 19.87
N ASN A 381 59.39 1.52 19.23
CA ASN A 381 60.24 0.50 19.83
C ASN A 381 61.44 1.11 20.57
N SER A 382 61.98 0.42 21.58
CA SER A 382 63.06 0.93 22.45
C SER A 382 64.47 0.70 21.92
N VAL A 383 64.63 0.19 20.70
CA VAL A 383 65.92 -0.13 20.07
C VAL A 383 66.30 0.80 18.91
N ALA A 384 65.48 1.82 18.61
CA ALA A 384 65.87 2.91 17.72
C ALA A 384 66.90 3.83 18.41
N ASN A 385 67.90 4.31 17.66
CA ASN A 385 69.01 5.12 18.20
C ASN A 385 68.68 6.62 18.37
N SER A 386 67.52 7.07 17.89
CA SER A 386 67.07 8.48 17.89
C SER A 386 65.62 8.61 18.38
N GLU A 387 65.23 9.81 18.83
CA GLU A 387 63.86 10.29 18.68
C GLU A 387 63.68 10.65 17.20
N GLY A 388 62.80 9.96 16.48
CA GLY A 388 62.71 10.08 15.01
C GLY A 388 61.50 10.88 14.49
N ASN A 389 61.58 11.28 13.23
CA ASN A 389 60.57 12.11 12.56
C ASN A 389 59.23 11.41 12.35
N SER A 390 58.17 12.22 12.22
CA SER A 390 56.84 11.73 11.87
C SER A 390 56.79 11.16 10.45
N ALA A 391 55.93 10.18 10.20
CA ALA A 391 55.51 9.83 8.86
C ALA A 391 54.21 10.58 8.46
N ASN A 392 53.87 10.53 7.19
CA ASN A 392 52.56 10.90 6.65
C ASN A 392 51.83 9.61 6.25
N ILE A 393 50.60 9.44 6.73
CA ILE A 393 49.78 8.26 6.43
C ILE A 393 48.92 8.52 5.19
N TYR A 394 49.00 7.60 4.24
CA TYR A 394 48.18 7.54 3.04
C TYR A 394 47.46 6.19 2.95
N GLU A 395 46.40 6.11 2.13
CA GLU A 395 45.78 4.84 1.74
C GLU A 395 46.53 4.22 0.57
N SER A 396 46.76 2.91 0.62
CA SER A 396 47.28 2.18 -0.55
C SER A 396 46.24 2.12 -1.66
N LEU A 397 46.65 2.38 -2.90
CA LEU A 397 45.85 2.08 -4.11
C LEU A 397 46.21 0.71 -4.70
N VAL A 398 47.33 0.11 -4.28
CA VAL A 398 47.82 -1.19 -4.74
C VAL A 398 47.50 -2.28 -3.73
N SER A 399 47.07 -3.45 -4.21
CA SER A 399 46.90 -4.64 -3.36
C SER A 399 48.24 -5.33 -3.12
N TRP A 400 48.54 -5.65 -1.87
CA TRP A 400 49.82 -6.20 -1.44
C TRP A 400 49.67 -7.39 -0.48
N GLN A 401 50.73 -8.17 -0.33
CA GLN A 401 50.87 -9.28 0.59
C GLN A 401 52.04 -8.99 1.53
N GLU A 402 52.05 -9.56 2.73
CA GLU A 402 53.05 -9.26 3.77
C GLU A 402 54.51 -9.46 3.32
N ASN A 403 54.74 -10.42 2.42
CA ASN A 403 56.05 -10.77 1.88
C ASN A 403 56.49 -9.95 0.66
N ILE A 404 55.92 -8.75 0.46
CA ILE A 404 56.45 -7.80 -0.53
C ILE A 404 57.90 -7.41 -0.20
N THR A 405 58.62 -7.12 -1.27
CA THR A 405 59.94 -6.48 -1.28
C THR A 405 59.84 -5.17 -2.07
N TRP A 406 60.80 -4.27 -1.91
CA TRP A 406 60.90 -3.01 -2.66
C TRP A 406 60.75 -3.18 -4.19
N ASN A 407 61.30 -4.26 -4.75
CA ASN A 407 61.24 -4.59 -6.18
C ASN A 407 59.91 -5.24 -6.64
N THR A 408 58.91 -5.35 -5.76
CA THR A 408 57.69 -6.16 -6.01
C THR A 408 56.38 -5.55 -5.48
N PHE A 409 56.45 -4.52 -4.64
CA PHE A 409 55.29 -3.63 -4.43
C PHE A 409 55.03 -2.84 -5.72
N GLY A 410 53.77 -2.49 -6.02
CA GLY A 410 53.42 -1.69 -7.20
C GLY A 410 53.49 -2.40 -8.55
N GLY A 411 54.60 -3.09 -8.81
CA GLY A 411 55.02 -3.60 -10.12
C GLY A 411 56.31 -2.94 -10.62
N GLU A 412 56.70 -1.80 -10.02
CA GLU A 412 57.99 -1.15 -10.20
C GLU A 412 58.82 -1.18 -8.88
N ALA A 413 59.93 -0.44 -8.81
CA ALA A 413 60.87 -0.53 -7.67
C ALA A 413 60.72 0.64 -6.70
N GLY A 414 60.09 0.39 -5.55
CA GLY A 414 59.75 1.40 -4.53
C GLY A 414 58.34 1.94 -4.71
N VAL A 415 57.86 2.69 -3.71
CA VAL A 415 56.51 3.26 -3.70
C VAL A 415 56.42 4.47 -4.64
N GLN A 416 55.57 4.38 -5.66
CA GLN A 416 55.32 5.46 -6.62
C GLN A 416 54.15 6.36 -6.20
N ALA A 417 54.12 7.59 -6.71
CA ALA A 417 53.16 8.62 -6.30
C ALA A 417 51.70 8.39 -6.75
N ASP A 418 51.46 7.38 -7.59
CA ASP A 418 50.15 6.89 -8.03
C ASP A 418 49.74 5.57 -7.37
N GLU A 419 50.58 5.00 -6.49
CA GLU A 419 50.31 3.77 -5.75
C GLU A 419 49.67 4.03 -4.38
N TYR A 420 49.53 5.31 -4.00
CA TYR A 420 48.87 5.76 -2.77
C TYR A 420 48.07 7.04 -3.01
N ALA A 421 47.02 7.25 -2.21
CA ALA A 421 46.19 8.45 -2.24
C ALA A 421 45.70 8.81 -0.84
N ASN A 422 44.85 9.84 -0.75
CA ASN A 422 44.14 10.24 0.48
C ASN A 422 45.07 10.40 1.69
N PHE A 423 45.71 11.57 1.84
CA PHE A 423 46.40 11.90 3.08
C PHE A 423 45.41 11.82 4.26
N ILE A 424 45.67 10.93 5.20
CA ILE A 424 44.79 10.67 6.35
C ILE A 424 45.22 11.50 7.55
N ASN A 425 46.51 11.44 7.90
CA ASN A 425 47.06 12.16 9.05
C ASN A 425 48.61 12.12 9.06
N SER A 426 49.22 12.83 10.00
CA SER A 426 50.63 12.59 10.35
C SER A 426 50.75 11.59 11.50
N ALA A 427 51.76 10.71 11.42
CA ALA A 427 52.08 9.68 12.39
C ALA A 427 53.30 10.10 13.24
N PRO A 428 53.12 10.67 14.44
CA PRO A 428 54.22 11.07 15.32
C PRO A 428 55.05 9.89 15.85
N ALA A 429 56.35 10.09 16.04
CA ALA A 429 57.29 9.11 16.62
C ALA A 429 58.28 9.70 17.65
N SER A 430 58.03 10.92 18.13
CA SER A 430 58.96 11.77 18.90
C SER A 430 59.38 11.27 20.31
N ALA A 431 59.02 10.06 20.73
CA ALA A 431 59.34 9.54 22.06
C ALA A 431 59.26 8.00 22.12
N LEU A 432 60.38 7.34 22.43
CA LEU A 432 60.49 5.88 22.53
C LEU A 432 59.54 5.28 23.58
N ASN A 433 59.04 4.07 23.34
CA ASN A 433 58.04 3.34 24.15
C ASN A 433 56.65 4.00 24.27
N THR A 434 56.46 5.20 23.72
CA THR A 434 55.18 5.91 23.76
C THR A 434 54.16 5.22 22.85
N GLN A 435 52.90 5.21 23.27
CA GLN A 435 51.79 4.84 22.40
C GLN A 435 51.21 6.10 21.78
N TYR A 436 51.16 6.11 20.45
CA TYR A 436 50.52 7.16 19.67
C TYR A 436 49.14 6.70 19.22
N THR A 437 48.26 7.66 18.97
CA THR A 437 46.91 7.45 18.45
C THR A 437 46.74 8.39 17.27
N VAL A 438 46.33 7.85 16.13
CA VAL A 438 46.08 8.60 14.91
C VAL A 438 44.64 8.35 14.48
N ASN A 439 43.89 9.43 14.22
CA ASN A 439 42.54 9.29 13.71
C ASN A 439 42.58 8.81 12.25
N VAL A 440 41.81 7.77 11.97
CA VAL A 440 41.65 7.13 10.66
C VAL A 440 40.16 6.94 10.31
N THR A 441 39.26 7.70 10.94
CA THR A 441 37.79 7.64 10.72
C THR A 441 37.45 7.73 9.23
N ALA A 442 38.11 8.64 8.50
CA ALA A 442 37.87 8.85 7.07
C ALA A 442 38.18 7.61 6.21
N SER A 443 39.17 6.80 6.58
CA SER A 443 39.47 5.54 5.89
C SER A 443 38.39 4.51 6.15
N LEU A 444 38.05 4.27 7.42
CA LEU A 444 37.06 3.25 7.75
C LEU A 444 35.65 3.63 7.29
N GLN A 445 35.29 4.90 7.20
CA GLN A 445 34.01 5.30 6.64
C GLN A 445 33.90 5.01 5.13
N ARG A 446 35.02 5.08 4.37
CA ARG A 446 35.05 4.58 2.98
C ARG A 446 34.97 3.06 2.92
N TRP A 447 35.74 2.39 3.78
CA TRP A 447 35.83 0.92 3.81
C TRP A 447 34.56 0.23 4.36
N ALA A 448 33.74 0.92 5.16
CA ALA A 448 32.46 0.39 5.63
C ALA A 448 31.45 0.19 4.50
N ASN A 449 31.42 1.13 3.54
CA ASN A 449 30.56 1.07 2.36
C ASN A 449 31.17 0.16 1.28
N ASN A 450 32.50 0.15 1.13
CA ASN A 450 33.20 -0.79 0.24
C ASN A 450 34.36 -1.51 0.94
N PRO A 451 34.10 -2.66 1.61
CA PRO A 451 35.14 -3.43 2.30
C PRO A 451 36.29 -3.92 1.41
N SER A 452 36.07 -4.07 0.10
CA SER A 452 37.12 -4.48 -0.84
C SER A 452 38.16 -3.39 -1.12
N SER A 453 37.86 -2.12 -0.77
CA SER A 453 38.78 -0.98 -0.87
C SER A 453 39.75 -0.86 0.31
N ASN A 454 39.63 -1.71 1.33
CA ASN A 454 40.60 -1.80 2.42
C ASN A 454 41.91 -2.46 1.96
N LEU A 455 42.79 -1.65 1.36
CA LEU A 455 44.15 -2.03 1.00
C LEU A 455 45.18 -1.66 2.08
N GLY A 456 44.73 -1.16 3.24
CA GLY A 456 45.58 -0.70 4.34
C GLY A 456 46.25 0.65 4.09
N TRP A 457 47.15 1.00 5.02
CA TRP A 457 47.84 2.30 5.06
C TRP A 457 49.33 2.18 4.75
N ILE A 458 49.87 3.25 4.19
CA ILE A 458 51.28 3.42 3.83
C ILE A 458 51.84 4.62 4.62
N PHE A 459 52.98 4.41 5.30
CA PHE A 459 53.66 5.40 6.14
C PHE A 459 54.90 5.92 5.43
N ILE A 460 54.82 7.14 4.90
CA ILE A 460 55.91 7.77 4.15
C ILE A 460 56.64 8.75 5.08
N PRO A 461 57.97 8.63 5.31
CA PRO A 461 58.71 9.48 6.24
C PRO A 461 58.72 10.96 5.81
N SER A 462 58.81 11.88 6.78
CA SER A 462 58.90 13.34 6.50
C SER A 462 60.33 13.91 6.53
N ALA A 463 61.27 13.17 7.13
CA ALA A 463 62.72 13.39 7.12
C ALA A 463 63.43 12.10 7.62
N ASN A 464 64.77 12.09 7.67
CA ASN A 464 65.58 10.88 7.82
C ASN A 464 66.45 10.87 9.10
N ASP A 465 65.99 10.22 10.17
CA ASP A 465 66.75 10.03 11.44
C ASP A 465 66.43 8.74 12.24
N GLY A 466 65.55 7.87 11.76
CA GLY A 466 65.40 6.47 12.16
C GLY A 466 64.19 6.17 13.05
N VAL A 467 63.20 5.42 12.55
CA VAL A 467 62.00 5.02 13.32
C VAL A 467 61.67 3.55 13.15
N ILE A 468 61.57 2.85 14.30
CA ILE A 468 61.16 1.45 14.41
C ILE A 468 59.91 1.38 15.30
N LEU A 469 58.81 0.84 14.79
CA LEU A 469 57.64 0.45 15.58
C LEU A 469 57.74 -1.01 16.05
N PHE A 470 56.85 -1.43 16.94
CA PHE A 470 56.55 -2.85 17.13
C PHE A 470 55.57 -3.33 16.04
N SER A 471 55.83 -4.50 15.46
CA SER A 471 54.99 -5.14 14.44
C SER A 471 53.90 -6.05 15.04
N SER A 472 53.06 -6.67 14.20
CA SER A 472 52.06 -7.65 14.63
C SER A 472 52.63 -8.98 15.16
N GLU A 473 53.92 -9.25 14.98
CA GLU A 473 54.61 -10.51 15.33
C GLU A 473 55.21 -10.42 16.74
N HIS A 474 55.48 -9.19 17.21
CA HIS A 474 56.16 -8.94 18.46
C HIS A 474 55.55 -9.71 19.63
N SER A 475 56.39 -10.34 20.45
CA SER A 475 55.97 -11.34 21.45
C SER A 475 55.10 -10.78 22.57
N THR A 476 55.23 -9.48 22.87
CA THR A 476 54.37 -8.78 23.84
C THR A 476 53.18 -8.17 23.11
N VAL A 477 52.00 -8.79 23.25
CA VAL A 477 50.76 -8.39 22.56
C VAL A 477 50.38 -6.92 22.81
N THR A 478 50.55 -6.40 24.03
CA THR A 478 50.25 -4.99 24.40
C THR A 478 51.19 -3.95 23.75
N ASN A 479 52.12 -4.38 22.90
CA ASN A 479 52.95 -3.49 22.09
C ASN A 479 52.56 -3.47 20.60
N ARG A 480 51.83 -4.49 20.13
CA ARG A 480 51.41 -4.64 18.72
C ARG A 480 50.47 -3.50 18.31
N PRO A 481 50.46 -3.07 17.03
CA PRO A 481 49.50 -2.09 16.56
C PRO A 481 48.07 -2.61 16.72
N PHE A 482 47.13 -1.70 16.95
CA PHE A 482 45.71 -2.01 17.03
C PHE A 482 44.82 -0.90 16.50
N LEU A 483 43.63 -1.30 16.05
CA LEU A 483 42.62 -0.42 15.48
C LEU A 483 41.37 -0.45 16.37
N GLU A 484 41.04 0.69 16.95
CA GLU A 484 39.89 0.89 17.83
C GLU A 484 38.80 1.66 17.07
N VAL A 485 37.59 1.11 17.00
CA VAL A 485 36.52 1.63 16.15
C VAL A 485 35.21 1.71 16.93
N THR A 486 34.64 2.91 17.03
CA THR A 486 33.26 3.12 17.45
C THR A 486 32.41 3.29 16.21
N TYR A 487 31.40 2.46 16.05
CA TYR A 487 30.42 2.54 14.98
C TYR A 487 29.01 2.55 15.57
N ALA A 488 28.11 3.31 14.96
CA ALA A 488 26.69 2.98 15.06
C ALA A 488 26.41 1.83 14.08
N THR A 489 25.47 0.95 14.39
CA THR A 489 24.72 0.31 13.30
C THR A 489 24.06 1.45 12.54
N GLY A 490 24.59 1.75 11.35
CA GLY A 490 24.12 2.84 10.51
C GLY A 490 22.66 2.63 10.09
N PRO A 491 22.04 3.62 9.44
CA PRO A 491 20.71 3.41 8.86
C PRO A 491 20.74 2.17 7.98
N ILE A 492 19.64 1.42 8.01
CA ILE A 492 19.32 0.44 6.98
C ILE A 492 19.40 1.18 5.64
N ASN A 493 20.03 0.56 4.62
CA ASN A 493 20.06 1.09 3.24
C ASN A 493 18.70 1.70 2.90
N GLN A 494 18.64 3.01 2.73
CA GLN A 494 17.34 3.66 2.55
C GLN A 494 16.81 3.26 1.16
N PRO A 495 15.51 2.92 1.03
CA PRO A 495 14.96 2.61 -0.28
C PRO A 495 15.15 3.80 -1.23
N PRO A 496 15.48 3.58 -2.52
CA PRO A 496 15.64 4.64 -3.50
C PRO A 496 14.42 5.56 -3.51
N ASN A 497 14.60 6.85 -3.77
CA ASN A 497 13.48 7.80 -3.73
C ASN A 497 12.41 7.40 -4.75
N GLN A 498 11.14 7.65 -4.41
CA GLN A 498 10.04 7.26 -5.29
C GLN A 498 10.17 7.96 -6.66
N PRO A 499 10.28 7.21 -7.78
CA PRO A 499 10.56 7.78 -9.08
C PRO A 499 9.43 8.70 -9.55
N THR A 500 9.80 9.84 -10.14
CA THR A 500 8.86 10.91 -10.51
C THR A 500 8.58 10.91 -12.01
N LEU A 501 7.32 11.10 -12.38
CA LEU A 501 6.86 11.05 -13.77
C LEU A 501 7.43 12.18 -14.63
N VAL A 502 7.90 11.85 -15.84
CA VAL A 502 8.28 12.83 -16.87
C VAL A 502 7.34 12.76 -18.07
N GLN A 503 7.12 11.58 -18.66
CA GLN A 503 6.09 11.35 -19.70
C GLN A 503 5.80 9.85 -19.93
N PRO A 504 4.65 9.46 -20.53
CA PRO A 504 3.48 10.27 -20.85
C PRO A 504 2.90 10.97 -19.62
N VAL A 505 2.30 12.14 -19.78
CA VAL A 505 1.60 12.81 -18.67
C VAL A 505 0.47 11.88 -18.18
N ASP A 506 0.32 11.76 -16.86
CA ASP A 506 -0.71 10.92 -16.25
C ASP A 506 -2.14 11.36 -16.67
N SER A 507 -3.04 10.40 -16.81
CA SER A 507 -4.36 10.59 -17.45
C SER A 507 -4.26 11.17 -18.88
N GLY A 508 -3.10 11.03 -19.53
CA GLY A 508 -2.78 11.64 -20.82
C GLY A 508 -3.54 10.98 -21.97
N THR A 509 -4.25 11.77 -22.78
CA THR A 509 -5.06 11.25 -23.89
C THR A 509 -4.45 11.59 -25.26
N GLY A 510 -4.61 10.69 -26.23
CA GLY A 510 -4.05 10.86 -27.57
C GLY A 510 -2.57 10.46 -27.69
N VAL A 511 -2.07 9.69 -26.71
CA VAL A 511 -0.68 9.22 -26.64
C VAL A 511 -0.37 8.24 -27.79
N SER A 512 0.88 8.18 -28.24
CA SER A 512 1.34 7.24 -29.28
C SER A 512 1.00 5.79 -28.91
N THR A 513 0.69 4.94 -29.90
CA THR A 513 0.67 3.46 -29.72
C THR A 513 2.07 2.84 -29.61
N SER A 514 3.10 3.68 -29.57
CA SER A 514 4.46 3.39 -29.14
C SER A 514 4.98 4.62 -28.40
N PRO A 515 4.61 4.83 -27.13
CA PRO A 515 5.12 5.95 -26.34
C PRO A 515 6.53 5.66 -25.82
N ASN A 516 7.21 6.71 -25.40
CA ASN A 516 8.45 6.62 -24.62
C ASN A 516 8.09 6.95 -23.17
N LEU A 517 8.17 5.96 -22.29
CA LEU A 517 7.96 6.09 -20.86
C LEU A 517 9.23 6.69 -20.24
N GLN A 518 9.09 7.70 -19.40
CA GLN A 518 10.19 8.43 -18.78
C GLN A 518 9.90 8.81 -17.34
N VAL A 519 10.89 8.62 -16.49
CA VAL A 519 10.89 9.00 -15.07
C VAL A 519 12.23 9.65 -14.70
N ASN A 520 12.23 10.51 -13.69
CA ASN A 520 13.45 10.80 -12.94
C ASN A 520 13.56 9.81 -11.78
N VAL A 521 14.77 9.34 -11.53
CA VAL A 521 15.11 8.48 -10.39
C VAL A 521 16.18 9.17 -9.56
N SER A 522 16.13 8.95 -8.25
CA SER A 522 17.18 9.38 -7.34
C SER A 522 17.21 8.44 -6.14
N ASP A 523 18.29 8.54 -5.40
CA ASP A 523 18.70 7.64 -4.33
C ASP A 523 19.27 8.47 -3.17
N PRO A 524 18.89 8.21 -1.91
CA PRO A 524 19.33 9.05 -0.78
C PRO A 524 20.84 8.96 -0.51
N GLU A 525 21.43 7.80 -0.75
CA GLU A 525 22.86 7.52 -0.61
C GLU A 525 23.66 7.94 -1.87
N GLY A 526 23.01 7.92 -3.03
CA GLY A 526 23.52 8.40 -4.32
C GLY A 526 23.97 7.29 -5.28
N ASP A 527 23.53 6.05 -5.07
CA ASP A 527 23.99 4.87 -5.81
C ASP A 527 23.46 4.76 -7.26
N ASP A 528 23.97 3.77 -7.99
CA ASP A 528 23.84 3.62 -9.46
C ASP A 528 22.76 2.58 -9.81
N LEU A 529 21.60 3.05 -10.23
CA LEU A 529 20.32 2.34 -10.12
C LEU A 529 20.00 1.41 -11.31
N ALA A 530 19.24 0.35 -11.04
CA ALA A 530 18.56 -0.48 -12.04
C ALA A 530 17.06 -0.16 -12.06
N VAL A 531 16.57 0.36 -13.18
CA VAL A 531 15.19 0.87 -13.32
C VAL A 531 14.41 0.00 -14.29
N THR A 532 13.47 -0.79 -13.77
CA THR A 532 12.61 -1.70 -14.55
C THR A 532 11.24 -1.09 -14.78
N PHE A 533 10.83 -0.95 -16.04
CA PHE A 533 9.52 -0.45 -16.43
C PHE A 533 8.51 -1.60 -16.58
N TYR A 534 7.31 -1.40 -16.06
CA TYR A 534 6.20 -2.36 -16.07
C TYR A 534 4.95 -1.73 -16.67
N GLY A 535 4.13 -2.47 -17.41
CA GLY A 535 2.84 -1.95 -17.88
C GLY A 535 1.80 -3.00 -18.27
N ARG A 536 0.53 -2.60 -18.26
CA ARG A 536 -0.66 -3.39 -18.65
C ARG A 536 -1.80 -2.48 -19.14
N PRO A 537 -2.84 -2.99 -19.83
CA PRO A 537 -4.08 -2.24 -20.03
C PRO A 537 -4.87 -2.13 -18.71
N VAL A 538 -5.55 -0.99 -18.50
CA VAL A 538 -6.42 -0.76 -17.33
C VAL A 538 -7.72 -1.56 -17.44
N THR A 539 -8.23 -2.08 -16.32
CA THR A 539 -9.55 -2.72 -16.23
C THR A 539 -10.29 -2.36 -14.94
N ASP A 540 -11.34 -1.54 -15.05
CA ASP A 540 -12.19 -1.10 -13.93
C ASP A 540 -12.87 -2.28 -13.19
N GLY A 541 -12.76 -2.32 -11.87
CA GLY A 541 -13.48 -3.25 -10.98
C GLY A 541 -14.67 -2.57 -10.29
N GLU A 542 -15.85 -3.19 -10.31
CA GLU A 542 -17.05 -2.66 -9.63
C GLU A 542 -17.01 -2.94 -8.12
N ASP A 543 -17.28 -1.91 -7.30
CA ASP A 543 -17.46 -2.01 -5.83
C ASP A 543 -18.35 -3.20 -5.44
N PHE A 544 -17.99 -3.92 -4.37
CA PHE A 544 -18.75 -5.07 -3.88
C PHE A 544 -18.78 -5.15 -2.35
N THR A 545 -19.71 -5.92 -1.81
CA THR A 545 -19.92 -6.07 -0.37
C THR A 545 -19.78 -7.53 0.07
N ILE A 546 -19.04 -7.75 1.15
CA ILE A 546 -19.12 -8.97 1.97
C ILE A 546 -19.89 -8.62 3.25
N ILE A 547 -20.81 -9.49 3.67
CA ILE A 547 -21.51 -9.37 4.95
C ILE A 547 -20.92 -10.39 5.93
N ALA A 548 -20.57 -9.96 7.14
CA ALA A 548 -20.31 -10.88 8.24
C ALA A 548 -21.54 -10.98 9.15
N MET A 549 -22.06 -12.19 9.27
CA MET A 549 -23.08 -12.57 10.23
C MET A 549 -22.38 -12.90 11.56
N PRO A 550 -22.72 -12.21 12.67
CA PRO A 550 -22.14 -12.45 13.99
C PRO A 550 -22.61 -13.79 14.56
N ASP A 551 -22.26 -14.06 15.83
CA ASP A 551 -23.01 -15.01 16.67
C ASP A 551 -24.53 -14.77 16.57
N THR A 552 -25.29 -15.86 16.42
CA THR A 552 -26.75 -15.84 16.26
C THR A 552 -27.49 -16.75 17.24
N GLN A 553 -26.80 -17.32 18.24
CA GLN A 553 -27.33 -18.40 19.07
C GLN A 553 -28.65 -18.04 19.77
N HIS A 554 -28.74 -16.80 20.26
CA HIS A 554 -29.91 -16.29 20.98
C HIS A 554 -31.08 -15.93 20.08
N TYR A 555 -30.94 -16.00 18.75
CA TYR A 555 -32.06 -15.92 17.82
C TYR A 555 -32.75 -17.27 17.60
N THR A 556 -32.02 -18.39 17.77
CA THR A 556 -32.57 -19.74 17.59
C THR A 556 -33.02 -20.35 18.91
N ASP A 557 -32.30 -20.11 20.02
CA ASP A 557 -32.68 -20.62 21.35
C ASP A 557 -34.04 -20.10 21.85
N ASN A 558 -34.30 -18.82 21.58
CA ASN A 558 -35.48 -18.10 22.00
C ASN A 558 -36.35 -17.72 20.77
N PRO A 559 -37.46 -18.43 20.49
CA PRO A 559 -38.30 -18.18 19.32
C PRO A 559 -38.92 -16.78 19.21
N ASN A 560 -38.85 -15.95 20.26
CA ASN A 560 -39.25 -14.54 20.18
C ASN A 560 -38.20 -13.68 19.45
N ASN A 561 -36.93 -14.05 19.55
CA ASN A 561 -35.80 -13.33 18.94
C ASN A 561 -35.58 -13.73 17.47
N TYR A 562 -36.09 -14.89 17.03
CA TYR A 562 -35.94 -15.42 15.67
C TYR A 562 -36.29 -14.42 14.55
N ALA A 563 -37.18 -13.47 14.83
CA ALA A 563 -37.49 -12.38 13.91
C ALA A 563 -36.24 -11.60 13.46
N ASN A 564 -35.24 -11.41 14.35
CA ASN A 564 -33.97 -10.74 14.04
C ASN A 564 -33.17 -11.48 12.95
N PHE A 565 -33.00 -12.80 13.10
CA PHE A 565 -32.27 -13.64 12.12
C PHE A 565 -32.95 -13.62 10.75
N SER A 566 -34.28 -13.75 10.74
CA SER A 566 -35.07 -13.65 9.51
C SER A 566 -35.00 -12.27 8.87
N ALA A 567 -34.81 -11.20 9.66
CA ALA A 567 -34.70 -9.83 9.18
C ALA A 567 -33.29 -9.50 8.65
N GLN A 568 -32.21 -10.02 9.25
CA GLN A 568 -30.85 -9.94 8.72
C GLN A 568 -30.78 -10.58 7.33
N THR A 569 -31.14 -11.86 7.23
CA THR A 569 -31.12 -12.63 5.97
C THR A 569 -32.06 -12.03 4.91
N GLN A 570 -33.27 -11.61 5.28
CA GLN A 570 -34.17 -10.91 4.35
C GLN A 570 -33.65 -9.52 3.93
N TRP A 571 -32.95 -8.79 4.81
CA TRP A 571 -32.32 -7.51 4.46
C TRP A 571 -31.17 -7.72 3.47
N ILE A 572 -30.34 -8.75 3.66
CA ILE A 572 -29.26 -9.12 2.72
C ILE A 572 -29.85 -9.36 1.32
N VAL A 573 -30.88 -10.22 1.21
CA VAL A 573 -31.59 -10.49 -0.06
C VAL A 573 -32.13 -9.22 -0.69
N ASN A 574 -32.70 -8.31 0.11
CA ASN A 574 -33.28 -7.05 -0.38
C ASN A 574 -32.23 -6.03 -0.84
N ASN A 575 -31.02 -6.05 -0.27
CA ASN A 575 -29.98 -5.04 -0.53
C ASN A 575 -28.90 -5.51 -1.53
N LYS A 576 -28.86 -6.81 -1.87
CA LYS A 576 -27.76 -7.40 -2.65
C LYS A 576 -27.44 -6.67 -3.96
N ASP A 577 -28.44 -6.21 -4.71
CA ASP A 577 -28.23 -5.52 -5.99
C ASP A 577 -27.80 -4.06 -5.79
N SER A 578 -28.25 -3.43 -4.70
CA SER A 578 -27.96 -2.03 -4.37
C SER A 578 -26.64 -1.82 -3.63
N ARG A 579 -26.03 -2.91 -3.13
CA ARG A 579 -24.73 -2.93 -2.44
C ARG A 579 -23.72 -3.89 -3.10
N ASN A 580 -24.11 -4.55 -4.19
CA ASN A 580 -23.37 -5.64 -4.83
C ASN A 580 -22.85 -6.67 -3.80
N ILE A 581 -23.75 -7.27 -3.01
CA ILE A 581 -23.40 -8.27 -2.00
C ILE A 581 -23.04 -9.58 -2.71
N VAL A 582 -21.76 -9.95 -2.66
CA VAL A 582 -21.19 -11.12 -3.34
C VAL A 582 -20.95 -12.32 -2.42
N PHE A 583 -20.80 -12.09 -1.11
CA PHE A 583 -20.58 -13.17 -0.14
C PHE A 583 -21.18 -12.86 1.25
N VAL A 584 -21.58 -13.90 1.99
CA VAL A 584 -21.97 -13.84 3.40
C VAL A 584 -21.14 -14.84 4.22
N THR A 585 -20.41 -14.38 5.24
CA THR A 585 -19.62 -15.24 6.14
C THR A 585 -20.30 -15.34 7.50
N GLY A 586 -20.53 -16.56 8.00
CA GLY A 586 -21.01 -16.81 9.36
C GLY A 586 -19.87 -17.09 10.33
N LEU A 587 -19.83 -16.36 11.45
CA LEU A 587 -18.73 -16.34 12.42
C LEU A 587 -18.91 -17.32 13.60
N GLY A 588 -19.58 -18.45 13.38
CA GLY A 588 -19.90 -19.45 14.40
C GLY A 588 -21.09 -19.11 15.31
N ASP A 589 -21.51 -20.08 16.10
CA ASP A 589 -22.69 -20.09 16.98
C ASP A 589 -23.96 -19.68 16.25
N ILE A 590 -24.33 -20.60 15.36
CA ILE A 590 -25.58 -20.66 14.61
C ILE A 590 -26.72 -21.11 15.54
N VAL A 591 -26.40 -21.95 16.54
CA VAL A 591 -27.32 -22.42 17.58
C VAL A 591 -26.73 -22.28 18.99
N GLN A 592 -27.59 -22.36 20.00
CA GLN A 592 -27.19 -22.27 21.41
C GLN A 592 -26.86 -23.64 22.03
N ASN A 593 -27.23 -24.74 21.37
CA ASN A 593 -26.95 -26.10 21.82
C ASN A 593 -26.73 -26.95 20.56
N GLY A 594 -25.60 -27.63 20.38
CA GLY A 594 -25.29 -28.36 19.14
C GLY A 594 -26.23 -29.54 18.87
N ASP A 595 -25.82 -30.74 19.26
CA ASP A 595 -26.60 -31.96 19.04
C ASP A 595 -27.79 -32.11 19.99
N THR A 596 -27.67 -31.64 21.25
CA THR A 596 -28.71 -31.90 22.27
C THR A 596 -29.07 -30.71 23.15
N LYS A 597 -30.37 -30.44 23.30
CA LYS A 597 -30.93 -29.48 24.26
C LYS A 597 -31.73 -30.25 25.32
N ASN A 598 -31.38 -30.08 26.60
CA ASN A 598 -31.97 -30.84 27.72
C ASN A 598 -31.96 -32.38 27.50
N GLY A 599 -30.87 -32.93 26.96
CA GLY A 599 -30.71 -34.37 26.74
C GLY A 599 -31.59 -34.98 25.62
N ASN A 600 -32.17 -34.14 24.76
CA ASN A 600 -32.93 -34.54 23.58
C ASN A 600 -32.32 -33.90 22.31
N PRO A 601 -32.41 -34.52 21.12
CA PRO A 601 -31.83 -33.95 19.90
C PRO A 601 -32.37 -32.55 19.57
N ASN A 602 -31.48 -31.57 19.38
CA ASN A 602 -31.84 -30.15 19.27
C ASN A 602 -32.33 -29.75 17.86
N LEU A 603 -33.26 -30.51 17.29
CA LEU A 603 -33.73 -30.30 15.92
C LEU A 603 -34.47 -28.97 15.70
N LEU A 604 -34.81 -28.20 16.75
CA LEU A 604 -35.55 -26.94 16.61
C LEU A 604 -34.65 -25.76 16.24
N GLU A 605 -33.53 -25.57 16.93
CA GLU A 605 -32.64 -24.41 16.69
C GLU A 605 -32.02 -24.49 15.30
N TRP A 606 -31.55 -25.68 14.91
CA TRP A 606 -31.09 -25.96 13.56
C TRP A 606 -32.17 -25.78 12.49
N GLN A 607 -33.45 -26.09 12.78
CA GLN A 607 -34.56 -25.81 11.85
C GLN A 607 -34.81 -24.30 11.68
N LEU A 608 -34.60 -23.49 12.72
CA LEU A 608 -34.72 -22.04 12.64
C LEU A 608 -33.53 -21.42 11.87
N ALA A 609 -32.30 -21.88 12.12
CA ALA A 609 -31.15 -21.51 11.32
C ALA A 609 -31.29 -21.90 9.83
N ASP A 610 -31.81 -23.09 9.56
CA ASP A 610 -32.11 -23.59 8.20
C ASP A 610 -33.17 -22.75 7.48
N ASP A 611 -34.30 -22.44 8.14
CA ASP A 611 -35.34 -21.55 7.59
C ASP A 611 -34.82 -20.11 7.36
N ALA A 612 -33.80 -19.65 8.11
CA ALA A 612 -33.19 -18.32 7.94
C ALA A 612 -32.13 -18.28 6.83
N TYR A 613 -31.10 -19.13 6.88
CA TYR A 613 -30.07 -19.21 5.82
C TYR A 613 -30.67 -19.63 4.47
N GLY A 614 -31.74 -20.44 4.49
CA GLY A 614 -32.53 -20.75 3.30
C GLY A 614 -33.07 -19.53 2.54
N LEU A 615 -33.18 -18.35 3.17
CA LEU A 615 -33.56 -17.11 2.47
C LEU A 615 -32.44 -16.55 1.58
N ILE A 616 -31.17 -16.69 1.97
CA ILE A 616 -30.02 -16.28 1.13
C ILE A 616 -29.59 -17.37 0.14
N GLU A 617 -29.92 -18.64 0.42
CA GLU A 617 -29.68 -19.75 -0.52
C GLU A 617 -30.72 -19.87 -1.63
N ASP A 618 -32.00 -19.60 -1.35
CA ASP A 618 -33.09 -19.90 -2.28
C ASP A 618 -32.82 -19.19 -3.64
N PRO A 619 -32.58 -19.95 -4.73
CA PRO A 619 -32.20 -19.37 -6.01
C PRO A 619 -33.25 -18.42 -6.58
N LEU A 620 -34.48 -18.52 -6.06
CA LEU A 620 -35.60 -17.75 -6.53
C LEU A 620 -35.85 -16.53 -5.63
N THR A 621 -35.49 -16.53 -4.33
CA THR A 621 -35.46 -15.29 -3.51
C THR A 621 -34.41 -14.33 -4.03
N THR A 622 -33.23 -14.88 -4.33
CA THR A 622 -32.03 -14.17 -4.78
C THR A 622 -31.99 -13.93 -6.29
N LEU A 623 -32.65 -14.74 -7.11
CA LEU A 623 -32.47 -14.71 -8.58
C LEU A 623 -31.04 -15.08 -9.03
N LEU A 624 -30.27 -15.77 -8.17
CA LEU A 624 -28.93 -16.30 -8.42
C LEU A 624 -28.98 -17.82 -8.41
N ALA A 625 -28.24 -18.51 -9.29
CA ALA A 625 -28.41 -19.95 -9.52
C ALA A 625 -28.21 -20.82 -8.25
N ASP A 626 -27.21 -20.47 -7.43
CA ASP A 626 -26.86 -21.15 -6.17
C ASP A 626 -27.15 -20.27 -4.94
N GLY A 627 -28.02 -19.27 -5.05
CA GLY A 627 -28.22 -18.26 -4.00
C GLY A 627 -27.13 -17.19 -3.98
N ILE A 628 -27.05 -16.43 -2.89
CA ILE A 628 -25.89 -15.60 -2.57
C ILE A 628 -24.81 -16.53 -1.99
N PRO A 629 -23.56 -16.53 -2.51
CA PRO A 629 -22.47 -17.30 -1.94
C PRO A 629 -22.29 -17.07 -0.44
N TYR A 630 -22.10 -18.14 0.31
CA TYR A 630 -21.92 -18.07 1.76
C TYR A 630 -21.18 -19.29 2.30
N GLY A 631 -20.45 -19.10 3.41
CA GLY A 631 -19.70 -20.12 4.14
C GLY A 631 -19.80 -19.88 5.65
N LEU A 632 -19.59 -20.92 6.46
CA LEU A 632 -19.87 -20.93 7.90
C LEU A 632 -18.76 -21.64 8.68
N GLY A 633 -18.20 -20.98 9.71
CA GLY A 633 -17.45 -21.66 10.77
C GLY A 633 -18.37 -22.31 11.81
N VAL A 634 -17.88 -23.32 12.52
CA VAL A 634 -18.53 -23.95 13.69
C VAL A 634 -18.09 -23.21 14.95
N GLY A 635 -19.02 -22.76 15.79
CA GLY A 635 -18.72 -22.13 17.07
C GLY A 635 -18.75 -23.10 18.28
N ASN A 636 -18.60 -22.57 19.49
CA ASN A 636 -18.60 -23.40 20.71
C ASN A 636 -19.97 -23.96 21.09
N HIS A 637 -21.08 -23.28 20.84
CA HIS A 637 -22.43 -23.76 21.08
C HIS A 637 -23.04 -24.55 19.91
N ASP A 638 -22.42 -24.49 18.71
CA ASP A 638 -22.72 -25.43 17.62
C ASP A 638 -22.24 -26.88 17.91
N GLN A 639 -21.27 -27.03 18.82
CA GLN A 639 -20.69 -28.31 19.27
C GLN A 639 -21.55 -29.03 20.33
N SER A 640 -21.22 -30.31 20.61
CA SER A 640 -21.78 -31.05 21.75
C SER A 640 -20.80 -32.10 22.33
N PRO A 641 -20.37 -31.98 23.60
CA PRO A 641 -20.68 -30.89 24.52
C PRO A 641 -20.14 -29.54 24.03
N ASP A 642 -20.85 -28.48 24.41
CA ASP A 642 -20.55 -27.10 24.09
C ASP A 642 -19.10 -26.75 24.48
N GLY A 643 -18.33 -26.16 23.56
CA GLY A 643 -16.91 -25.82 23.74
C GLY A 643 -15.97 -27.04 23.83
N GLY A 644 -16.41 -28.23 23.40
CA GLY A 644 -15.61 -29.46 23.43
C GLY A 644 -14.48 -29.54 22.39
N GLY A 645 -14.39 -28.56 21.47
CA GLY A 645 -13.40 -28.54 20.40
C GLY A 645 -13.47 -29.78 19.50
N ASN A 646 -12.33 -30.20 18.97
CA ASN A 646 -12.17 -31.42 18.15
C ASN A 646 -12.55 -32.75 18.84
N THR A 647 -12.97 -32.74 20.10
CA THR A 647 -13.52 -33.93 20.80
C THR A 647 -15.05 -33.91 20.92
N ALA A 648 -15.70 -32.84 20.48
CA ALA A 648 -17.15 -32.71 20.43
C ALA A 648 -17.77 -33.50 19.26
N SER A 649 -19.09 -33.54 19.23
CA SER A 649 -19.90 -33.98 18.11
C SER A 649 -20.61 -32.78 17.49
N THR A 650 -20.47 -32.66 16.17
CA THR A 650 -21.08 -31.66 15.28
C THR A 650 -22.19 -32.31 14.42
N SER A 651 -22.82 -33.38 14.91
CA SER A 651 -23.66 -34.26 14.08
C SER A 651 -24.88 -33.55 13.48
N LEU A 652 -25.50 -32.60 14.20
CA LEU A 652 -26.60 -31.78 13.68
C LEU A 652 -26.11 -30.61 12.83
N TYR A 653 -24.97 -29.98 13.14
CA TYR A 653 -24.34 -29.05 12.20
C TYR A 653 -24.11 -29.75 10.86
N ASN A 654 -23.50 -30.95 10.83
CA ASN A 654 -23.31 -31.72 9.61
C ASN A 654 -24.60 -32.26 8.98
N GLN A 655 -25.69 -32.42 9.75
CA GLN A 655 -26.99 -32.79 9.19
C GLN A 655 -27.67 -31.63 8.45
N PHE A 656 -27.49 -30.39 8.91
CA PHE A 656 -28.14 -29.21 8.34
C PHE A 656 -27.21 -28.41 7.42
N PHE A 657 -25.97 -28.16 7.81
CA PHE A 657 -24.93 -27.39 7.14
C PHE A 657 -23.67 -28.21 6.78
N GLY A 658 -23.77 -29.54 6.75
CA GLY A 658 -22.67 -30.40 6.29
C GLY A 658 -22.46 -30.38 4.76
N ILE A 659 -21.42 -31.08 4.32
CA ILE A 659 -20.89 -31.14 2.93
C ILE A 659 -22.00 -31.25 1.86
N SER A 660 -23.05 -32.01 2.13
CA SER A 660 -24.17 -32.23 1.20
C SER A 660 -25.04 -31.01 0.88
N ARG A 661 -24.95 -29.91 1.66
CA ARG A 661 -25.63 -28.63 1.39
C ARG A 661 -24.87 -27.77 0.37
N PHE A 662 -23.54 -27.89 0.36
CA PHE A 662 -22.62 -27.07 -0.43
C PHE A 662 -22.08 -27.81 -1.67
N THR A 663 -22.04 -29.15 -1.66
CA THR A 663 -21.58 -29.98 -2.78
C THR A 663 -22.33 -29.66 -4.08
N GLY A 664 -21.57 -29.21 -5.08
CA GLY A 664 -22.10 -28.92 -6.42
C GLY A 664 -22.56 -27.47 -6.63
N ARG A 665 -22.34 -26.58 -5.66
CA ARG A 665 -22.36 -25.13 -5.86
C ARG A 665 -21.04 -24.67 -6.46
N ASP A 666 -21.06 -23.73 -7.39
CA ASP A 666 -19.85 -23.28 -8.09
C ASP A 666 -18.81 -22.60 -7.16
N TYR A 667 -19.24 -22.13 -6.00
CA TYR A 667 -18.40 -21.40 -5.03
C TYR A 667 -17.80 -22.27 -3.90
N TYR A 668 -18.20 -23.54 -3.74
CA TYR A 668 -17.72 -24.40 -2.66
C TYR A 668 -16.38 -25.06 -3.04
N GLY A 669 -15.30 -24.68 -2.37
CA GLY A 669 -13.95 -25.21 -2.62
C GLY A 669 -13.74 -26.59 -1.99
N GLY A 670 -14.34 -26.83 -0.82
CA GLY A 670 -14.31 -28.12 -0.13
C GLY A 670 -14.12 -28.00 1.38
N HIS A 671 -13.59 -29.07 1.97
CA HIS A 671 -13.50 -29.23 3.42
C HIS A 671 -12.25 -30.04 3.83
N TYR A 672 -11.90 -29.98 5.12
CA TYR A 672 -10.99 -30.90 5.77
C TYR A 672 -11.73 -32.17 6.22
N GLY A 673 -11.02 -33.24 6.60
CA GLY A 673 -11.64 -34.39 7.29
C GLY A 673 -12.73 -35.12 6.50
N THR A 674 -13.89 -35.33 7.12
CA THR A 674 -15.02 -36.15 6.62
C THR A 674 -16.39 -35.46 6.73
N ASP A 675 -16.34 -34.17 7.03
CA ASP A 675 -17.34 -33.33 7.68
C ASP A 675 -17.11 -31.89 7.16
N ASN A 676 -18.01 -30.94 7.46
CA ASN A 676 -17.88 -29.56 6.98
C ASN A 676 -17.34 -28.60 8.04
N ASP A 677 -16.80 -29.11 9.15
CA ASP A 677 -16.53 -28.31 10.35
C ASP A 677 -15.39 -27.31 10.12
N ASN A 678 -14.45 -27.69 9.24
CA ASN A 678 -13.42 -26.82 8.67
C ASN A 678 -13.57 -26.86 7.14
N ASN A 679 -13.94 -25.73 6.52
CA ASN A 679 -14.37 -25.63 5.12
C ASN A 679 -13.81 -24.39 4.40
N TYR A 680 -13.92 -24.33 3.08
CA TYR A 680 -13.49 -23.16 2.31
C TYR A 680 -14.29 -22.91 1.02
N GLU A 681 -14.46 -21.63 0.69
CA GLU A 681 -15.18 -21.14 -0.47
C GLU A 681 -14.28 -20.30 -1.39
N LEU A 682 -14.63 -20.29 -2.68
CA LEU A 682 -13.94 -19.60 -3.76
C LEU A 682 -14.95 -18.72 -4.52
N PHE A 683 -14.64 -17.45 -4.76
CA PHE A 683 -15.47 -16.58 -5.61
C PHE A 683 -14.65 -15.50 -6.32
N SER A 684 -15.32 -14.72 -7.17
CA SER A 684 -14.72 -13.62 -7.93
C SER A 684 -15.58 -12.36 -7.76
N ALA A 685 -14.95 -11.22 -7.46
CA ALA A 685 -15.64 -9.94 -7.26
C ALA A 685 -14.69 -8.76 -7.56
N GLY A 686 -15.21 -7.64 -8.07
CA GLY A 686 -14.39 -6.43 -8.32
C GLY A 686 -13.19 -6.62 -9.26
N GLY A 687 -13.19 -7.64 -10.12
CA GLY A 687 -12.02 -7.98 -10.97
C GLY A 687 -10.93 -8.78 -10.26
N MET A 688 -11.20 -9.29 -9.06
CA MET A 688 -10.30 -10.09 -8.22
C MET A 688 -10.88 -11.48 -7.91
N GLU A 689 -9.99 -12.40 -7.56
CA GLU A 689 -10.29 -13.76 -7.10
C GLU A 689 -10.10 -13.86 -5.58
N PHE A 690 -11.04 -14.51 -4.89
CA PHE A 690 -11.03 -14.68 -3.44
C PHE A 690 -11.05 -16.15 -3.01
N ILE A 691 -10.52 -16.40 -1.82
CA ILE A 691 -10.70 -17.62 -1.01
C ILE A 691 -11.10 -17.20 0.42
N ILE A 692 -12.08 -17.88 1.01
CA ILE A 692 -12.40 -17.76 2.43
C ILE A 692 -12.24 -19.13 3.08
N ILE A 693 -11.52 -19.20 4.20
CA ILE A 693 -11.35 -20.41 5.01
C ILE A 693 -12.11 -20.25 6.32
N HIS A 694 -12.97 -21.21 6.62
CA HIS A 694 -13.75 -21.31 7.84
C HIS A 694 -13.16 -22.43 8.72
N PHE A 695 -12.77 -22.06 9.94
CA PHE A 695 -12.28 -22.98 10.95
C PHE A 695 -13.36 -23.25 12.01
N GLU A 696 -13.35 -24.47 12.54
CA GLU A 696 -14.10 -24.86 13.73
C GLU A 696 -13.50 -24.21 14.98
N TYR A 697 -14.34 -23.89 15.97
CA TYR A 697 -13.91 -23.50 17.31
C TYR A 697 -13.03 -24.56 17.98
N ASP A 698 -11.79 -24.20 18.32
CA ASP A 698 -10.90 -25.05 19.11
C ASP A 698 -10.04 -24.21 20.07
N THR A 699 -9.98 -24.62 21.34
CA THR A 699 -9.09 -24.02 22.34
C THR A 699 -7.67 -24.59 22.31
N THR A 700 -7.46 -25.68 21.55
CA THR A 700 -6.20 -26.41 21.40
C THR A 700 -5.86 -26.69 19.91
N PRO A 701 -5.78 -25.64 19.06
CA PRO A 701 -5.91 -25.72 17.60
C PRO A 701 -5.09 -26.84 16.95
N GLU A 702 -5.78 -27.70 16.19
CA GLU A 702 -5.14 -28.81 15.48
C GLU A 702 -4.14 -28.36 14.40
N GLN A 703 -2.86 -28.69 14.62
CA GLN A 703 -1.79 -28.45 13.65
C GLN A 703 -2.12 -29.00 12.26
N ALA A 704 -2.79 -30.16 12.15
CA ALA A 704 -3.13 -30.75 10.86
C ALA A 704 -4.21 -29.98 10.07
N VAL A 705 -5.03 -29.16 10.76
CA VAL A 705 -5.98 -28.23 10.13
C VAL A 705 -5.25 -26.94 9.71
N LEU A 706 -4.31 -26.46 10.52
CA LEU A 706 -3.44 -25.34 10.17
C LEU A 706 -2.56 -25.65 8.95
N ASP A 707 -1.91 -26.82 8.92
CA ASP A 707 -1.12 -27.34 7.80
C ASP A 707 -1.97 -27.50 6.51
N TRP A 708 -3.26 -27.82 6.66
CA TRP A 708 -4.20 -27.88 5.53
C TRP A 708 -4.53 -26.49 4.99
N ALA A 709 -4.77 -25.50 5.86
CA ALA A 709 -5.04 -24.13 5.47
C ALA A 709 -3.81 -23.44 4.84
N ASP A 710 -2.59 -23.68 5.36
CA ASP A 710 -1.33 -23.30 4.73
C ASP A 710 -1.20 -23.89 3.31
N GLY A 711 -1.52 -25.18 3.17
CA GLY A 711 -1.59 -25.86 1.87
C GLY A 711 -2.63 -25.25 0.92
N LEU A 712 -3.77 -24.77 1.44
CA LEU A 712 -4.76 -24.04 0.65
C LEU A 712 -4.24 -22.66 0.21
N LEU A 713 -3.63 -21.86 1.09
CA LEU A 713 -3.10 -20.55 0.73
C LEU A 713 -1.94 -20.66 -0.27
N THR A 714 -1.08 -21.68 -0.11
CA THR A 714 -0.07 -22.06 -1.12
C THR A 714 -0.71 -22.36 -2.47
N THR A 715 -1.74 -23.23 -2.49
CA THR A 715 -2.41 -23.71 -3.72
C THR A 715 -3.18 -22.60 -4.43
N TYR A 716 -3.80 -21.71 -3.65
CA TYR A 716 -4.62 -20.59 -4.10
C TYR A 716 -3.92 -19.25 -3.87
N SER A 717 -2.59 -19.21 -4.00
CA SER A 717 -1.75 -18.01 -3.82
C SER A 717 -2.08 -16.86 -4.79
N ASN A 718 -2.85 -17.12 -5.85
CA ASN A 718 -3.41 -16.13 -6.76
C ASN A 718 -4.79 -15.58 -6.32
N ARG A 719 -5.32 -16.03 -5.16
CA ARG A 719 -6.60 -15.61 -4.59
C ARG A 719 -6.38 -14.85 -3.29
N ARG A 720 -7.04 -13.71 -3.13
CA ARG A 720 -7.03 -12.90 -1.90
C ARG A 720 -7.76 -13.67 -0.79
N ALA A 721 -7.10 -13.87 0.34
CA ALA A 721 -7.51 -14.81 1.37
C ALA A 721 -8.08 -14.14 2.63
N ILE A 722 -9.19 -14.68 3.10
CA ILE A 722 -9.85 -14.31 4.35
C ILE A 722 -9.91 -15.56 5.24
N ALA A 723 -9.50 -15.48 6.50
CA ALA A 723 -9.62 -16.57 7.46
C ALA A 723 -10.66 -16.25 8.55
N THR A 724 -11.49 -17.20 8.94
CA THR A 724 -12.54 -16.98 9.93
C THR A 724 -12.59 -18.11 10.97
N THR A 725 -12.68 -17.74 12.24
CA THR A 725 -13.06 -18.65 13.34
C THR A 725 -13.94 -17.87 14.31
N HIS A 726 -14.82 -18.58 15.02
CA HIS A 726 -15.59 -18.02 16.11
C HIS A 726 -14.71 -17.30 17.15
N TYR A 727 -13.61 -17.94 17.58
CA TYR A 727 -12.73 -17.46 18.65
C TYR A 727 -11.45 -16.82 18.09
N MET A 728 -11.54 -15.62 17.50
CA MET A 728 -10.40 -14.98 16.81
C MET A 728 -9.59 -14.00 17.71
N ILE A 729 -10.23 -12.92 18.16
CA ILE A 729 -9.62 -11.89 19.03
C ILE A 729 -10.61 -11.44 20.09
N ASN A 730 -10.10 -10.84 21.16
CA ASN A 730 -10.89 -10.16 22.17
C ASN A 730 -11.33 -8.76 21.70
N SER A 731 -12.31 -8.18 22.39
CA SER A 731 -12.81 -6.82 22.16
C SER A 731 -11.74 -5.74 22.44
N GLY A 732 -11.84 -4.59 21.76
CA GLY A 732 -10.88 -3.48 21.85
C GLY A 732 -10.07 -3.20 20.58
N ASN A 733 -9.21 -2.19 20.63
CA ASN A 733 -8.39 -1.70 19.51
C ASN A 733 -7.00 -1.24 20.03
N PRO A 734 -5.93 -2.03 19.86
CA PRO A 734 -5.90 -3.39 19.31
C PRO A 734 -6.57 -4.41 20.25
N GLY A 735 -7.38 -5.31 19.69
CA GLY A 735 -7.94 -6.46 20.41
C GLY A 735 -6.89 -7.55 20.63
N SER A 736 -6.76 -8.07 21.85
CA SER A 736 -5.80 -9.14 22.16
C SER A 736 -6.13 -10.45 21.44
N TRP A 737 -5.13 -11.21 21.00
CA TRP A 737 -5.36 -12.52 20.39
C TRP A 737 -6.05 -13.52 21.33
N SER A 738 -6.90 -14.38 20.76
CA SER A 738 -7.26 -15.64 21.40
C SER A 738 -6.14 -16.68 21.22
N ALA A 739 -6.25 -17.85 21.87
CA ALA A 739 -5.35 -18.97 21.60
C ALA A 739 -5.43 -19.46 20.14
N GLN A 740 -6.63 -19.42 19.53
CA GLN A 740 -6.86 -19.90 18.17
C GLN A 740 -6.48 -18.88 17.11
N GLY A 741 -6.86 -17.61 17.27
CA GLY A 741 -6.49 -16.54 16.35
C GLY A 741 -4.98 -16.34 16.29
N GLN A 742 -4.27 -16.45 17.43
CA GLN A 742 -2.80 -16.46 17.45
C GLN A 742 -2.22 -17.63 16.64
N ALA A 743 -2.79 -18.83 16.76
CA ALA A 743 -2.32 -20.01 16.03
C ALA A 743 -2.56 -19.91 14.52
N ILE A 744 -3.75 -19.46 14.11
CA ILE A 744 -4.10 -19.20 12.70
C ILE A 744 -3.21 -18.11 12.12
N TYR A 745 -3.00 -16.99 12.83
CA TYR A 745 -2.09 -15.92 12.40
C TYR A 745 -0.66 -16.44 12.24
N ASN A 746 -0.14 -17.18 13.23
CA ASN A 746 1.22 -17.72 13.20
C ASN A 746 1.43 -18.76 12.07
N ALA A 747 0.37 -19.44 11.63
CA ALA A 747 0.44 -20.46 10.59
C ALA A 747 0.21 -19.94 9.17
N LEU A 748 -0.36 -18.74 9.00
CA LEU A 748 -0.81 -18.23 7.69
C LEU A 748 -0.31 -16.82 7.31
N SER A 749 0.29 -16.07 8.24
CA SER A 749 0.65 -14.66 7.99
C SER A 749 1.86 -14.45 7.06
N ASP A 750 2.67 -15.47 6.84
CA ASP A 750 3.75 -15.48 5.83
C ASP A 750 3.23 -15.62 4.39
N HIS A 751 1.96 -15.98 4.19
CA HIS A 751 1.28 -15.95 2.90
C HIS A 751 0.86 -14.53 2.52
N SER A 752 1.49 -13.97 1.49
CA SER A 752 1.26 -12.59 1.02
C SER A 752 -0.15 -12.33 0.46
N ASN A 753 -1.00 -13.35 0.35
CA ASN A 753 -2.40 -13.23 -0.07
C ASN A 753 -3.39 -13.22 1.09
N LEU A 754 -3.00 -13.54 2.34
CA LEU A 754 -3.84 -13.32 3.53
C LEU A 754 -3.88 -11.83 3.87
N PHE A 755 -5.06 -11.23 4.00
CA PHE A 755 -5.19 -9.80 4.30
C PHE A 755 -6.25 -9.47 5.37
N LEU A 756 -7.16 -10.41 5.64
CA LEU A 756 -8.30 -10.21 6.54
C LEU A 756 -8.58 -11.46 7.38
N MET A 757 -8.81 -11.28 8.67
CA MET A 757 -9.19 -12.32 9.63
C MET A 757 -10.45 -11.87 10.39
N LEU A 758 -11.43 -12.76 10.58
CA LEU A 758 -12.74 -12.43 11.16
C LEU A 758 -13.13 -13.38 12.30
N GLY A 759 -13.80 -12.88 13.35
CA GLY A 759 -14.41 -13.73 14.37
C GLY A 759 -15.57 -13.13 15.15
N GLY A 760 -16.23 -13.96 15.95
CA GLY A 760 -17.58 -13.71 16.47
C GLY A 760 -17.79 -13.80 17.98
N HIS A 761 -16.78 -14.17 18.77
CA HIS A 761 -16.95 -14.45 20.21
C HIS A 761 -15.82 -13.98 21.12
N VAL A 762 -16.19 -13.29 22.20
CA VAL A 762 -15.32 -12.95 23.35
C VAL A 762 -16.16 -12.73 24.61
N ASN A 763 -15.60 -12.98 25.80
CA ASN A 763 -16.12 -12.40 27.04
C ASN A 763 -15.12 -11.34 27.59
N PRO A 764 -15.48 -10.05 27.73
CA PRO A 764 -16.78 -9.44 27.44
C PRO A 764 -17.01 -9.12 25.95
N ASN A 765 -18.23 -9.42 25.52
CA ASN A 765 -18.74 -9.36 24.15
C ASN A 765 -18.73 -7.94 23.55
N GLY A 766 -18.55 -7.84 22.23
CA GLY A 766 -18.60 -6.57 21.51
C GLY A 766 -17.73 -6.52 20.26
N GLU A 767 -17.26 -5.31 19.94
CA GLU A 767 -16.42 -5.08 18.77
C GLU A 767 -14.93 -5.06 19.14
N GLY A 768 -14.11 -5.54 18.22
CA GLY A 768 -12.66 -5.48 18.33
C GLY A 768 -12.03 -5.41 16.95
N ARG A 769 -10.83 -4.83 16.89
CA ARG A 769 -9.99 -4.88 15.70
C ARG A 769 -8.51 -4.85 16.06
N ARG A 770 -7.66 -5.34 15.18
CA ARG A 770 -6.21 -5.16 15.21
C ARG A 770 -5.67 -5.18 13.78
N GLN A 771 -4.45 -4.70 13.61
CA GLN A 771 -3.69 -4.77 12.37
C GLN A 771 -2.28 -5.20 12.75
N ASP A 772 -1.74 -6.18 12.01
CA ASP A 772 -0.45 -6.78 12.30
C ASP A 772 0.35 -6.90 11.00
N THR A 773 1.62 -6.49 11.05
CA THR A 773 2.57 -6.68 9.94
C THR A 773 3.35 -7.95 10.19
N ALA A 774 3.30 -8.87 9.24
CA ALA A 774 4.02 -10.14 9.27
C ALA A 774 5.49 -9.97 8.85
N VAL A 775 6.31 -11.01 9.08
CA VAL A 775 7.78 -10.98 8.88
C VAL A 775 8.18 -10.74 7.40
N ASN A 776 7.28 -11.03 6.47
CA ASN A 776 7.39 -10.76 5.03
C ASN A 776 6.96 -9.34 4.61
N GLY A 777 6.53 -8.48 5.55
CA GLY A 777 5.97 -7.15 5.28
C GLY A 777 4.48 -7.12 4.95
N ASN A 778 3.79 -8.27 4.90
CA ASN A 778 2.36 -8.35 4.62
C ASN A 778 1.53 -7.80 5.80
N VAL A 779 0.43 -7.09 5.52
CA VAL A 779 -0.42 -6.45 6.54
C VAL A 779 -1.75 -7.19 6.64
N VAL A 780 -1.98 -7.84 7.78
CA VAL A 780 -3.22 -8.57 8.05
C VAL A 780 -4.10 -7.77 9.01
N ASN A 781 -5.33 -7.50 8.60
CA ASN A 781 -6.34 -6.85 9.43
C ASN A 781 -7.19 -7.93 10.11
N THR A 782 -7.44 -7.83 11.42
CA THR A 782 -8.31 -8.79 12.13
C THR A 782 -9.46 -8.06 12.81
N LEU A 783 -10.70 -8.51 12.57
CA LEU A 783 -11.94 -7.90 13.07
C LEU A 783 -12.78 -8.88 13.89
N LEU A 784 -13.40 -8.37 14.96
CA LEU A 784 -14.39 -9.05 15.79
C LEU A 784 -15.76 -8.37 15.63
N SER A 785 -16.81 -9.18 15.51
CA SER A 785 -18.20 -8.72 15.47
C SER A 785 -19.07 -9.64 16.35
N ASP A 786 -18.95 -9.47 17.67
CA ASP A 786 -19.75 -10.16 18.68
C ASP A 786 -20.84 -9.21 19.21
N TYR A 787 -22.10 -9.64 19.11
CA TYR A 787 -23.24 -8.88 19.62
C TYR A 787 -24.20 -9.75 20.45
N GLN A 788 -23.87 -11.00 20.78
CA GLN A 788 -24.84 -11.98 21.30
C GLN A 788 -25.50 -11.52 22.62
N ASP A 789 -24.72 -10.87 23.48
CA ASP A 789 -25.12 -10.35 24.79
C ASP A 789 -25.91 -9.02 24.72
N TYR A 790 -26.11 -8.44 23.53
CA TYR A 790 -26.88 -7.21 23.35
C TYR A 790 -28.39 -7.52 23.43
N ILE A 791 -29.20 -6.46 23.59
CA ILE A 791 -30.66 -6.55 23.74
C ILE A 791 -31.28 -7.41 22.61
N ASN A 792 -32.23 -8.28 22.98
CA ASN A 792 -32.87 -9.26 22.08
C ASN A 792 -31.90 -10.26 21.40
N GLY A 793 -30.75 -10.53 22.00
CA GLY A 793 -29.74 -11.48 21.50
C GLY A 793 -28.86 -10.91 20.38
N GLY A 794 -28.68 -9.59 20.32
CA GLY A 794 -27.96 -8.91 19.23
C GLY A 794 -28.77 -7.92 18.39
N ASP A 795 -30.07 -7.75 18.65
CA ASP A 795 -30.93 -6.75 17.99
C ASP A 795 -30.83 -6.75 16.44
N GLY A 796 -30.44 -7.88 15.83
CA GLY A 796 -30.21 -8.02 14.39
C GLY A 796 -28.95 -7.34 13.84
N TRP A 797 -28.00 -6.89 14.66
CA TRP A 797 -26.74 -6.29 14.18
C TRP A 797 -25.97 -7.24 13.25
N LEU A 798 -25.34 -6.70 12.20
CA LEU A 798 -24.43 -7.39 11.29
C LEU A 798 -23.33 -6.44 10.82
N ARG A 799 -22.23 -6.99 10.28
CA ARG A 799 -21.13 -6.19 9.72
C ARG A 799 -21.21 -6.14 8.20
N ILE A 800 -21.16 -4.93 7.65
CA ILE A 800 -21.08 -4.65 6.21
C ILE A 800 -19.62 -4.28 5.90
N MET A 801 -18.99 -4.97 4.95
CA MET A 801 -17.64 -4.66 4.47
C MET A 801 -17.72 -4.37 2.96
N THR A 802 -17.61 -3.09 2.59
CA THR A 802 -17.73 -2.63 1.20
C THR A 802 -16.33 -2.39 0.63
N PHE A 803 -15.93 -3.20 -0.34
CA PHE A 803 -14.65 -3.17 -1.03
C PHE A 803 -14.79 -2.27 -2.26
N SER A 804 -13.92 -1.27 -2.40
CA SER A 804 -13.88 -0.39 -3.57
C SER A 804 -12.55 -0.50 -4.33
N PRO A 805 -12.50 -1.22 -5.47
CA PRO A 805 -11.30 -1.37 -6.29
C PRO A 805 -10.84 -0.07 -6.98
N GLU A 806 -11.72 0.94 -7.10
CA GLU A 806 -11.37 2.28 -7.60
C GLU A 806 -10.57 3.09 -6.55
N ASN A 807 -10.70 2.74 -5.26
CA ASN A 807 -10.21 3.55 -4.14
C ASN A 807 -9.33 2.78 -3.14
N ASP A 808 -8.90 1.55 -3.48
CA ASP A 808 -8.07 0.65 -2.65
C ASP A 808 -8.43 0.64 -1.15
N THR A 809 -9.74 0.58 -0.87
CA THR A 809 -10.28 0.70 0.48
C THR A 809 -11.47 -0.23 0.76
N ILE A 810 -11.51 -0.74 1.99
CA ILE A 810 -12.61 -1.54 2.54
C ILE A 810 -13.31 -0.71 3.61
N GLN A 811 -14.52 -0.24 3.33
CA GLN A 811 -15.35 0.51 4.27
C GLN A 811 -16.16 -0.47 5.14
N VAL A 812 -15.96 -0.41 6.46
CA VAL A 812 -16.60 -1.29 7.45
C VAL A 812 -17.69 -0.53 8.19
N GLN A 813 -18.90 -1.09 8.26
CA GLN A 813 -20.06 -0.49 8.95
C GLN A 813 -20.85 -1.54 9.76
N THR A 814 -21.27 -1.19 10.96
CA THR A 814 -22.18 -2.00 11.79
C THR A 814 -23.64 -1.54 11.66
N PHE A 815 -24.53 -2.44 11.24
CA PHE A 815 -25.92 -2.12 10.87
C PHE A 815 -26.92 -3.16 11.41
N SER A 816 -28.12 -2.73 11.83
CA SER A 816 -29.23 -3.60 12.21
C SER A 816 -30.48 -3.28 11.36
N PRO A 817 -31.22 -4.29 10.85
CA PRO A 817 -32.45 -4.07 10.10
C PRO A 817 -33.71 -3.95 10.98
N THR A 818 -33.71 -4.47 12.22
CA THR A 818 -34.91 -4.50 13.08
C THR A 818 -35.06 -3.27 13.97
N ARG A 819 -33.95 -2.56 14.22
CA ARG A 819 -33.95 -1.30 14.96
C ARG A 819 -34.62 -0.16 14.20
N ASN A 820 -34.82 0.97 14.89
CA ASN A 820 -35.58 2.12 14.42
C ASN A 820 -36.97 1.73 13.85
N GLY A 821 -37.68 0.83 14.55
CA GLY A 821 -39.00 0.34 14.15
C GLY A 821 -39.01 -0.54 12.89
N GLY A 822 -37.93 -1.24 12.59
CA GLY A 822 -37.78 -2.06 11.38
C GLY A 822 -37.45 -1.26 10.12
N THR A 823 -37.01 0.00 10.26
CA THR A 823 -36.46 0.80 9.15
C THR A 823 -34.95 0.70 9.02
N GLY A 824 -34.28 0.18 10.06
CA GLY A 824 -32.85 0.01 10.14
C GLY A 824 -32.13 1.14 10.89
N ASP A 825 -30.98 0.80 11.46
CA ASP A 825 -30.16 1.65 12.33
C ASP A 825 -28.67 1.33 12.13
N PHE A 826 -27.79 2.31 12.34
CA PHE A 826 -26.34 2.15 12.26
C PHE A 826 -25.71 2.50 13.61
N GLN A 827 -24.72 1.71 14.05
CA GLN A 827 -23.78 2.20 15.06
C GLN A 827 -22.76 3.11 14.35
N THR A 828 -22.30 4.18 15.02
CA THR A 828 -21.58 5.31 14.37
C THR A 828 -20.29 5.73 15.10
N ASP A 829 -19.83 4.95 16.07
CA ASP A 829 -18.52 5.17 16.72
C ASP A 829 -17.37 4.54 15.91
N ALA A 830 -16.13 4.79 16.34
CA ALA A 830 -14.92 4.39 15.64
C ALA A 830 -14.63 2.87 15.62
N ASN A 831 -15.33 2.03 16.40
CA ASN A 831 -15.25 0.57 16.30
C ASN A 831 -16.32 0.01 15.36
N SER A 832 -17.42 0.75 15.17
CA SER A 832 -18.55 0.40 14.30
C SER A 832 -18.48 0.98 12.89
N GLN A 833 -17.75 2.08 12.68
CA GLN A 833 -17.50 2.67 11.36
C GLN A 833 -16.02 3.08 11.19
N PHE A 834 -15.37 2.51 10.19
CA PHE A 834 -13.98 2.82 9.82
C PHE A 834 -13.67 2.33 8.40
N THR A 835 -12.52 2.73 7.86
CA THR A 835 -12.00 2.29 6.56
C THR A 835 -10.66 1.60 6.76
N LEU A 836 -10.43 0.50 6.04
CA LEU A 836 -9.13 -0.17 5.92
C LEU A 836 -8.55 0.11 4.53
N SER A 837 -7.26 0.40 4.41
CA SER A 837 -6.57 0.46 3.13
C SER A 837 -6.18 -0.95 2.66
N TYR A 838 -6.39 -1.26 1.37
CA TYR A 838 -6.07 -2.56 0.79
C TYR A 838 -6.00 -2.50 -0.75
N ASP A 839 -4.85 -2.88 -1.33
CA ASP A 839 -4.64 -2.93 -2.78
C ASP A 839 -5.58 -3.95 -3.45
N MET A 840 -6.36 -3.46 -4.42
CA MET A 840 -7.36 -4.20 -5.17
C MET A 840 -7.24 -4.02 -6.70
N GLN A 841 -6.19 -3.37 -7.22
CA GLN A 841 -6.14 -2.99 -8.64
C GLN A 841 -5.74 -4.15 -9.57
N SER A 842 -6.75 -4.94 -9.93
CA SER A 842 -6.90 -5.86 -11.07
C SER A 842 -5.91 -7.04 -11.27
N GLY A 843 -6.48 -8.16 -11.74
CA GLY A 843 -5.77 -9.44 -11.97
C GLY A 843 -5.00 -9.58 -13.29
N VAL A 844 -4.81 -8.52 -14.09
CA VAL A 844 -3.87 -8.57 -15.22
C VAL A 844 -2.47 -8.31 -14.69
N ALA A 845 -1.61 -9.33 -14.72
CA ALA A 845 -0.23 -9.19 -14.26
C ALA A 845 0.54 -8.19 -15.13
N TYR A 846 1.12 -7.18 -14.49
CA TYR A 846 2.01 -6.20 -15.10
C TYR A 846 3.14 -6.88 -15.88
N GLN A 847 3.37 -6.46 -17.12
CA GLN A 847 4.40 -7.03 -17.98
C GLN A 847 5.65 -6.14 -17.95
N VAL A 848 6.83 -6.75 -17.79
CA VAL A 848 8.11 -6.05 -17.92
C VAL A 848 8.25 -5.54 -19.35
N ILE A 849 8.36 -4.22 -19.50
CA ILE A 849 8.64 -3.51 -20.75
C ILE A 849 10.15 -3.56 -21.01
N GLY A 850 10.95 -3.46 -19.94
CA GLY A 850 12.39 -3.68 -19.93
C GLY A 850 13.08 -2.92 -18.79
N THR A 851 14.38 -3.17 -18.62
CA THR A 851 15.21 -2.61 -17.54
C THR A 851 16.38 -1.80 -18.11
N ASN A 852 16.61 -0.62 -17.54
CA ASN A 852 17.82 0.17 -17.74
C ASN A 852 18.70 0.04 -16.49
N ASN A 853 19.89 -0.56 -16.62
CA ASN A 853 20.87 -0.67 -15.53
C ASN A 853 21.87 0.49 -15.58
N ASN A 854 22.55 0.76 -14.46
CA ASN A 854 23.55 1.82 -14.32
C ASN A 854 22.98 3.20 -14.72
N VAL A 855 21.83 3.51 -14.11
CA VAL A 855 21.15 4.80 -14.18
C VAL A 855 21.58 5.61 -12.95
N PRO A 856 22.40 6.66 -13.08
CA PRO A 856 22.86 7.40 -11.91
C PRO A 856 21.70 8.01 -11.12
N SER A 857 21.88 8.18 -9.81
CA SER A 857 21.01 9.02 -8.99
C SER A 857 20.85 10.44 -9.59
N ASP A 858 19.73 11.10 -9.26
CA ASP A 858 19.27 12.39 -9.81
C ASP A 858 19.21 12.48 -11.35
N SER A 859 18.88 11.38 -12.04
CA SER A 859 18.86 11.33 -13.51
C SER A 859 17.53 10.87 -14.12
N THR A 860 17.28 11.30 -15.37
CA THR A 860 16.10 10.88 -16.16
C THR A 860 16.42 9.65 -16.99
N THR A 861 15.60 8.60 -16.87
CA THR A 861 15.73 7.35 -17.63
C THR A 861 14.48 7.06 -18.47
N SER A 862 14.58 6.22 -19.50
CA SER A 862 13.47 6.00 -20.43
C SER A 862 13.46 4.69 -21.20
N ILE A 863 12.26 4.21 -21.56
CA ILE A 863 12.06 3.06 -22.45
C ILE A 863 10.89 3.28 -23.41
N ALA A 864 10.93 2.67 -24.60
CA ALA A 864 9.83 2.69 -25.56
C ALA A 864 8.93 1.46 -25.40
N TRP A 865 7.60 1.65 -25.41
CA TRP A 865 6.62 0.57 -25.24
C TRP A 865 5.80 0.34 -26.54
N PRO A 866 6.34 -0.38 -27.54
CA PRO A 866 5.72 -0.48 -28.86
C PRO A 866 4.54 -1.46 -28.92
N GLY A 867 3.61 -1.20 -29.85
CA GLY A 867 2.58 -2.17 -30.26
C GLY A 867 1.26 -2.09 -29.50
N LEU A 868 0.99 -0.98 -28.82
CA LEU A 868 -0.25 -0.78 -28.05
C LEU A 868 -1.48 -0.67 -28.95
N ASN A 869 -2.64 -1.09 -28.45
CA ASN A 869 -3.92 -0.94 -29.14
C ASN A 869 -4.34 0.54 -29.21
N ASN A 870 -5.04 0.95 -30.26
CA ASN A 870 -5.60 2.31 -30.39
C ASN A 870 -6.77 2.50 -29.40
N ASN A 871 -6.98 3.73 -28.91
CA ASN A 871 -8.09 4.10 -28.02
C ASN A 871 -8.24 3.11 -26.83
N THR A 872 -7.13 2.74 -26.21
CA THR A 872 -7.06 1.82 -25.07
C THR A 872 -6.28 2.52 -23.96
N GLU A 873 -6.76 2.39 -22.73
CA GLU A 873 -6.13 2.94 -21.52
C GLU A 873 -5.10 1.95 -21.00
N TYR A 874 -3.89 2.42 -20.71
CA TYR A 874 -2.77 1.64 -20.22
C TYR A 874 -2.21 2.28 -18.97
N GLU A 875 -1.92 1.45 -17.97
CA GLU A 875 -1.25 1.81 -16.73
C GLU A 875 0.16 1.23 -16.72
N TRP A 876 1.10 1.96 -16.10
CA TRP A 876 2.50 1.62 -16.03
C TRP A 876 3.14 2.20 -14.78
N TYR A 877 4.18 1.52 -14.27
CA TYR A 877 5.01 1.99 -13.19
C TYR A 877 6.47 1.57 -13.44
N VAL A 878 7.36 1.91 -12.51
CA VAL A 878 8.76 1.46 -12.50
C VAL A 878 9.13 0.91 -11.12
N THR A 879 10.01 -0.10 -11.07
CA THR A 879 10.83 -0.32 -9.88
C THR A 879 12.19 0.32 -10.06
N VAL A 880 12.77 0.76 -8.95
CA VAL A 880 14.12 1.35 -8.84
C VAL A 880 14.86 0.53 -7.80
N ASP A 881 15.97 -0.09 -8.20
CA ASP A 881 16.74 -1.08 -7.45
C ASP A 881 18.20 -0.61 -7.33
N ASP A 882 18.71 -0.48 -6.11
CA ASP A 882 20.09 -0.07 -5.81
C ASP A 882 21.08 -1.26 -5.70
N GLY A 883 20.57 -2.49 -5.74
CA GLY A 883 21.33 -3.74 -5.53
C GLY A 883 21.21 -4.34 -4.12
N ASN A 884 20.68 -3.59 -3.16
CA ASN A 884 20.35 -3.98 -1.79
C ASN A 884 18.83 -3.89 -1.52
N THR A 885 18.15 -2.84 -2.01
CA THR A 885 16.72 -2.58 -1.82
C THR A 885 16.01 -2.09 -3.09
N VAL A 886 14.67 -2.14 -3.10
CA VAL A 886 13.86 -1.83 -4.29
C VAL A 886 12.65 -0.97 -3.92
N THR A 887 12.57 0.23 -4.50
CA THR A 887 11.39 1.11 -4.42
C THR A 887 10.49 0.93 -5.63
N THR A 888 9.17 0.89 -5.40
CA THR A 888 8.15 0.88 -6.45
C THR A 888 7.57 2.28 -6.65
N GLY A 889 7.60 2.75 -7.90
CA GLY A 889 7.00 4.02 -8.31
C GLY A 889 5.48 4.01 -8.31
N ASN A 890 4.90 5.21 -8.35
CA ASN A 890 3.45 5.36 -8.53
C ASN A 890 3.01 4.76 -9.87
N THR A 891 1.81 4.19 -9.90
CA THR A 891 1.12 3.83 -11.14
C THR A 891 0.65 5.09 -11.86
N TRP A 892 1.01 5.23 -13.13
CA TRP A 892 0.52 6.29 -14.02
C TRP A 892 -0.20 5.68 -15.22
N ASN A 893 -1.20 6.37 -15.74
CA ASN A 893 -2.00 5.88 -16.86
C ASN A 893 -2.04 6.85 -18.06
N PHE A 894 -2.36 6.30 -19.23
CA PHE A 894 -2.60 7.07 -20.45
C PHE A 894 -3.54 6.33 -21.43
N THR A 895 -4.32 7.08 -22.19
CA THR A 895 -5.12 6.57 -23.31
C THR A 895 -4.42 6.83 -24.65
N THR A 896 -4.21 5.76 -25.41
CA THR A 896 -3.62 5.81 -26.76
C THR A 896 -4.52 6.50 -27.79
N ILE A 897 -3.91 7.03 -28.85
CA ILE A 897 -4.58 7.76 -29.92
C ILE A 897 -5.62 6.90 -30.66
N GLY A 898 -6.83 7.45 -30.84
CA GLY A 898 -7.85 6.87 -31.72
C GLY A 898 -7.52 7.11 -33.19
N SER A 899 -7.77 6.13 -34.05
CA SER A 899 -7.42 6.22 -35.49
C SER A 899 -8.16 7.36 -36.21
N ILE A 900 -7.44 8.45 -36.50
CA ILE A 900 -7.99 9.59 -37.23
C ILE A 900 -8.13 9.23 -38.72
N VAL A 901 -9.33 8.78 -39.13
CA VAL A 901 -9.68 8.60 -40.55
C VAL A 901 -9.85 9.98 -41.19
N THR A 902 -8.76 10.56 -41.68
CA THR A 902 -8.70 11.87 -42.35
C THR A 902 -9.31 11.84 -43.76
N SER A 903 -10.60 11.54 -43.87
CA SER A 903 -11.36 11.72 -45.11
C SER A 903 -11.42 13.20 -45.48
N THR A 904 -10.56 13.65 -46.40
CA THR A 904 -10.43 15.05 -46.79
C THR A 904 -11.61 15.46 -47.69
N PRO A 905 -12.50 16.38 -47.27
CA PRO A 905 -13.71 16.68 -48.04
C PRO A 905 -13.45 17.79 -49.07
N THR A 906 -12.91 17.44 -50.24
CA THR A 906 -12.72 18.40 -51.34
C THR A 906 -14.06 18.88 -51.90
N ARG A 907 -14.57 20.02 -51.41
CA ARG A 907 -15.78 20.68 -51.95
C ARG A 907 -15.43 21.97 -52.69
N THR A 908 -15.28 21.88 -54.00
CA THR A 908 -15.22 23.05 -54.88
C THR A 908 -16.57 23.79 -54.84
N PRO A 909 -16.59 25.10 -54.56
CA PRO A 909 -17.83 25.89 -54.61
C PRO A 909 -18.15 26.28 -56.05
N THR A 910 -19.41 26.17 -56.47
CA THR A 910 -19.91 26.83 -57.70
C THR A 910 -21.37 27.20 -57.52
N SER A 911 -21.70 28.46 -57.85
CA SER A 911 -23.05 29.01 -57.73
C SER A 911 -23.95 28.55 -58.88
N THR A 912 -25.23 28.27 -58.58
CA THR A 912 -26.26 28.04 -59.59
C THR A 912 -26.74 29.36 -60.19
N GLY A 913 -26.04 29.82 -61.23
CA GLY A 913 -26.60 30.76 -62.21
C GLY A 913 -27.53 30.03 -63.19
N ILE A 914 -28.78 30.47 -63.30
CA ILE A 914 -29.79 29.85 -64.18
C ILE A 914 -29.57 30.31 -65.63
N LEU A 915 -29.64 29.40 -66.61
CA LEU A 915 -30.39 29.58 -67.87
C LEU A 915 -30.53 28.28 -68.69
N THR A 916 -31.52 28.24 -69.58
CA THR A 916 -32.07 27.06 -70.27
C THR A 916 -31.53 26.83 -71.69
N ALA A 917 -31.18 25.58 -72.05
CA ALA A 917 -31.12 25.14 -73.47
C ALA A 917 -31.21 23.59 -73.69
N THR A 918 -32.32 23.14 -74.25
CA THR A 918 -32.49 22.14 -75.33
C THR A 918 -31.58 20.88 -75.44
N ARG A 919 -32.04 19.79 -74.81
CA ARG A 919 -32.34 18.43 -75.38
C ARG A 919 -31.49 17.79 -76.52
N THR A 920 -31.03 16.57 -76.22
CA THR A 920 -31.03 15.32 -77.04
C THR A 920 -29.80 14.92 -77.89
N SER A 921 -29.11 13.86 -77.43
CA SER A 921 -28.66 12.71 -78.26
C SER A 921 -28.44 11.44 -77.41
N THR A 922 -28.53 10.27 -78.04
CA THR A 922 -28.39 8.89 -77.49
C THR A 922 -27.30 8.18 -78.36
N PRO A 923 -26.75 6.95 -78.11
CA PRO A 923 -27.21 5.89 -77.19
C PRO A 923 -26.14 4.95 -76.54
N THR A 924 -26.64 3.90 -75.85
CA THR A 924 -26.10 2.52 -75.66
C THR A 924 -24.68 2.24 -75.14
N LEU A 925 -24.61 1.62 -73.94
CA LEU A 925 -23.70 0.49 -73.67
C LEU A 925 -24.40 -0.63 -72.85
N THR A 926 -23.74 -1.79 -72.71
CA THR A 926 -24.41 -3.10 -72.95
C THR A 926 -23.85 -4.28 -72.10
N ARG A 927 -24.71 -4.88 -71.25
CA ARG A 927 -24.70 -6.30 -70.74
C ARG A 927 -23.48 -6.76 -69.87
N THR A 928 -23.45 -7.89 -69.14
CA THR A 928 -24.39 -8.81 -68.41
C THR A 928 -23.49 -9.83 -67.62
N PRO A 929 -23.87 -10.42 -66.44
CA PRO A 929 -22.89 -10.98 -65.47
C PRO A 929 -22.84 -12.53 -65.31
N THR A 930 -22.26 -13.01 -64.17
CA THR A 930 -22.14 -14.40 -63.60
C THR A 930 -21.08 -15.34 -64.23
N THR A 931 -20.39 -16.30 -63.56
CA THR A 931 -20.48 -17.04 -62.25
C THR A 931 -19.06 -17.63 -61.90
N THR A 932 -18.50 -17.67 -60.65
CA THR A 932 -18.62 -18.71 -59.55
C THR A 932 -17.86 -20.05 -59.82
N PRO A 933 -17.36 -20.91 -58.86
CA PRO A 933 -17.24 -20.89 -57.37
C PRO A 933 -15.83 -21.24 -56.76
N THR A 934 -15.70 -21.25 -55.41
CA THR A 934 -15.28 -22.43 -54.57
C THR A 934 -15.70 -22.19 -53.09
N ARG A 935 -15.83 -23.24 -52.27
CA ARG A 935 -16.49 -23.25 -50.93
C ARG A 935 -15.52 -23.36 -49.75
N THR A 936 -15.90 -22.73 -48.64
CA THR A 936 -15.77 -23.27 -47.27
C THR A 936 -17.16 -23.26 -46.62
N VAL A 937 -17.46 -24.20 -45.73
CA VAL A 937 -18.76 -24.28 -45.03
C VAL A 937 -18.51 -24.53 -43.54
N THR A 938 -19.07 -23.66 -42.70
CA THR A 938 -19.22 -23.89 -41.25
C THR A 938 -20.73 -23.97 -40.98
N ALA A 939 -21.18 -25.05 -40.34
CA ALA A 939 -22.60 -25.29 -40.08
C ALA A 939 -22.92 -25.00 -38.61
N THR A 940 -23.77 -24.01 -38.36
CA THR A 940 -24.33 -23.75 -37.03
C THR A 940 -25.39 -24.80 -36.71
N PHE A 941 -25.13 -25.66 -35.72
CA PHE A 941 -26.14 -26.57 -35.18
C PHE A 941 -26.85 -25.93 -33.98
N THR A 942 -28.15 -25.67 -34.13
CA THR A 942 -29.03 -25.23 -33.03
C THR A 942 -29.86 -26.42 -32.54
N PRO A 943 -29.63 -26.93 -31.32
CA PRO A 943 -30.41 -28.04 -30.78
C PRO A 943 -31.75 -27.54 -30.19
N THR A 944 -32.78 -27.42 -31.02
CA THR A 944 -34.14 -27.13 -30.56
C THR A 944 -34.82 -28.41 -30.04
N PHE A 945 -34.88 -28.57 -28.71
CA PHE A 945 -35.65 -29.65 -28.08
C PHE A 945 -37.13 -29.27 -27.93
N THR A 946 -37.98 -29.77 -28.82
CA THR A 946 -39.44 -29.72 -28.65
C THR A 946 -39.96 -31.09 -28.24
N ASN A 947 -40.45 -31.20 -27.00
CA ASN A 947 -41.04 -32.44 -26.50
C ASN A 947 -42.55 -32.45 -26.76
N THR A 948 -43.10 -33.53 -27.33
CA THR A 948 -44.54 -33.73 -27.46
C THR A 948 -44.81 -35.24 -27.37
N ALA A 949 -45.42 -35.67 -26.28
CA ALA A 949 -45.64 -37.09 -26.00
C ALA A 949 -46.77 -37.67 -26.87
N THR A 950 -46.62 -38.90 -27.35
CA THR A 950 -47.74 -39.69 -27.89
C THR A 950 -47.58 -41.18 -27.55
N ARG A 951 -48.28 -41.57 -26.48
CA ARG A 951 -48.88 -42.88 -26.15
C ARG A 951 -48.25 -44.16 -26.71
N THR A 952 -47.75 -44.98 -25.79
CA THR A 952 -47.38 -46.39 -25.95
C THR A 952 -48.51 -47.29 -26.47
N SER A 953 -48.17 -48.32 -27.25
CA SER A 953 -48.95 -49.56 -27.41
C SER A 953 -48.03 -50.76 -27.67
N THR A 954 -48.51 -52.01 -27.51
CA THR A 954 -47.65 -53.15 -27.13
C THR A 954 -47.82 -54.39 -28.01
N ALA A 955 -46.71 -54.91 -28.57
CA ALA A 955 -46.46 -56.33 -28.93
C ALA A 955 -45.00 -56.47 -29.45
N THR A 956 -44.31 -57.63 -29.55
CA THR A 956 -44.13 -58.85 -28.74
C THR A 956 -43.47 -59.91 -29.66
N ALA A 957 -42.17 -60.17 -29.48
CA ALA A 957 -41.41 -61.38 -29.92
C ALA A 957 -41.35 -61.70 -31.46
N THR A 958 -40.55 -62.64 -32.00
CA THR A 958 -39.71 -63.73 -31.42
C THR A 958 -38.40 -64.00 -32.20
N ARG A 959 -37.35 -64.34 -31.42
CA ARG A 959 -36.02 -64.97 -31.68
C ARG A 959 -35.74 -65.78 -32.98
N THR A 960 -34.50 -65.67 -33.49
CA THR A 960 -33.64 -66.68 -34.22
C THR A 960 -32.30 -65.99 -34.61
N SER A 961 -31.14 -66.61 -34.90
CA SER A 961 -30.51 -67.90 -34.53
C SER A 961 -29.00 -67.91 -34.90
N THR A 962 -28.14 -68.66 -34.19
CA THR A 962 -26.67 -68.80 -34.39
C THR A 962 -26.27 -69.76 -35.53
N PRO A 963 -25.02 -69.71 -36.06
CA PRO A 963 -23.96 -70.64 -35.58
C PRO A 963 -22.50 -70.08 -35.57
N THR A 964 -21.53 -70.91 -35.17
CA THR A 964 -20.12 -70.57 -34.87
C THR A 964 -19.11 -71.23 -35.83
N ALA A 965 -17.93 -70.63 -36.05
CA ALA A 965 -16.72 -71.29 -36.59
C ALA A 965 -15.42 -70.57 -36.15
N THR A 966 -14.26 -71.27 -36.15
CA THR A 966 -13.00 -70.82 -35.51
C THR A 966 -11.72 -71.37 -36.19
N SER A 967 -10.66 -70.55 -36.30
CA SER A 967 -9.24 -71.01 -36.35
C SER A 967 -8.29 -69.81 -36.09
N THR A 968 -7.59 -69.65 -34.95
CA THR A 968 -6.47 -70.41 -34.36
C THR A 968 -5.09 -70.05 -34.93
N ASN A 969 -4.22 -69.44 -34.10
CA ASN A 969 -2.87 -69.94 -33.80
C ASN A 969 -2.11 -69.08 -32.77
N THR A 970 -1.42 -69.74 -31.83
CA THR A 970 -0.44 -69.16 -30.87
C THR A 970 0.87 -69.94 -31.04
N PRO A 971 2.04 -69.28 -31.00
CA PRO A 971 2.98 -69.60 -29.90
C PRO A 971 3.89 -68.43 -29.45
N THR A 972 4.61 -68.42 -28.31
CA THR A 972 4.49 -68.99 -26.94
C THR A 972 5.62 -68.35 -26.07
N ARG A 973 5.50 -68.37 -24.72
CA ARG A 973 6.57 -68.30 -23.67
C ARG A 973 6.70 -67.01 -22.81
N THR A 974 6.05 -67.10 -21.64
CA THR A 974 6.46 -66.70 -20.26
C THR A 974 7.91 -67.04 -19.85
N PRO A 975 8.41 -66.73 -18.62
CA PRO A 975 7.82 -66.05 -17.43
C PRO A 975 8.61 -64.73 -17.06
N THR A 976 8.82 -64.17 -15.84
CA THR A 976 8.69 -64.59 -14.41
C THR A 976 8.79 -63.39 -13.44
N GLY A 977 8.23 -63.49 -12.20
CA GLY A 977 8.92 -63.07 -10.95
C GLY A 977 8.62 -61.71 -10.27
N THR A 978 7.78 -61.72 -9.24
CA THR A 978 7.83 -60.85 -8.02
C THR A 978 9.05 -61.24 -7.12
N PRO A 979 9.50 -60.51 -6.05
CA PRO A 979 8.80 -59.46 -5.26
C PRO A 979 9.63 -58.25 -4.68
N THR A 980 8.91 -57.37 -3.95
CA THR A 980 9.29 -56.54 -2.76
C THR A 980 10.18 -55.28 -2.81
N ALA A 981 9.63 -54.23 -2.17
CA ALA A 981 10.23 -53.33 -1.15
C ALA A 981 11.19 -52.16 -1.51
N THR A 982 10.60 -50.96 -1.57
CA THR A 982 10.92 -49.76 -0.73
C THR A 982 12.35 -49.20 -0.66
N ARG A 983 12.57 -47.99 -1.23
CA ARG A 983 12.73 -46.69 -0.50
C ARG A 983 12.99 -45.48 -1.44
N THR A 984 12.63 -44.29 -0.96
CA THR A 984 12.90 -42.91 -1.44
C THR A 984 14.41 -42.53 -1.39
N PRO A 985 14.88 -41.36 -1.93
CA PRO A 985 14.19 -40.27 -2.67
C PRO A 985 14.91 -39.69 -3.94
N THR A 986 14.22 -38.77 -4.63
CA THR A 986 14.63 -37.50 -5.31
C THR A 986 15.93 -37.33 -6.15
N ALA A 987 15.71 -36.80 -7.38
CA ALA A 987 16.56 -35.97 -8.29
C ALA A 987 17.86 -36.51 -8.97
N THR A 988 18.00 -36.24 -10.30
CA THR A 988 19.03 -35.36 -10.95
C THR A 988 19.00 -35.48 -12.50
N PHE A 989 19.47 -34.45 -13.23
CA PHE A 989 19.45 -34.22 -14.69
C PHE A 989 20.38 -35.11 -15.57
N THR A 990 20.19 -35.13 -16.92
CA THR A 990 21.18 -34.62 -17.96
C THR A 990 20.86 -35.03 -19.45
N ASN A 991 21.34 -34.20 -20.40
CA ASN A 991 21.11 -34.01 -21.86
C ASN A 991 21.37 -35.13 -22.95
N THR A 992 20.93 -34.80 -24.20
CA THR A 992 21.49 -35.14 -25.56
C THR A 992 21.33 -36.56 -26.19
N PRO A 993 21.53 -36.81 -27.52
CA PRO A 993 21.37 -35.99 -28.77
C PRO A 993 20.87 -36.71 -30.10
N THR A 994 20.57 -35.92 -31.16
CA THR A 994 20.77 -36.15 -32.65
C THR A 994 20.01 -37.18 -33.56
N HIS A 995 19.46 -36.62 -34.67
CA HIS A 995 19.54 -37.03 -36.11
C HIS A 995 18.69 -38.17 -36.75
N THR A 996 18.50 -38.26 -38.09
CA THR A 996 18.11 -37.29 -39.19
C THR A 996 18.28 -37.93 -40.59
N PRO A 997 17.18 -38.11 -41.36
CA PRO A 997 17.16 -38.01 -42.84
C PRO A 997 15.93 -37.18 -43.33
N THR A 998 15.58 -36.94 -44.62
CA THR A 998 15.89 -37.61 -45.90
C THR A 998 15.92 -36.62 -47.10
N TYR A 999 16.43 -37.10 -48.25
CA TYR A 999 16.72 -36.46 -49.54
C TYR A 999 15.50 -36.09 -50.43
N THR A 1000 15.59 -35.13 -51.37
CA THR A 1000 16.33 -35.23 -52.67
C THR A 1000 16.68 -33.85 -53.29
N ALA A 1001 17.70 -33.80 -54.18
CA ALA A 1001 18.44 -32.59 -54.59
C ALA A 1001 18.26 -32.15 -56.07
N THR A 1002 18.88 -31.03 -56.47
CA THR A 1002 19.64 -30.83 -57.75
C THR A 1002 20.58 -29.60 -57.65
N ARG A 1003 21.53 -29.42 -58.59
CA ARG A 1003 22.87 -28.80 -58.39
C ARG A 1003 23.09 -27.39 -59.00
N THR A 1004 24.10 -26.72 -58.44
CA THR A 1004 24.92 -25.55 -58.90
C THR A 1004 25.85 -25.90 -60.10
N PRO A 1005 26.86 -25.07 -60.55
CA PRO A 1005 27.39 -23.74 -60.14
C PRO A 1005 27.37 -22.71 -61.33
N THR A 1006 28.19 -21.66 -61.55
CA THR A 1006 29.47 -21.14 -61.00
C THR A 1006 29.72 -19.68 -61.45
N ARG A 1007 30.53 -18.87 -60.71
CA ARG A 1007 31.53 -17.89 -61.25
C ARG A 1007 32.43 -17.26 -60.15
N THR A 1008 32.84 -16.00 -60.30
CA THR A 1008 33.98 -15.26 -59.67
C THR A 1008 33.83 -13.76 -60.04
N ILE A 1009 34.55 -12.75 -59.54
CA ILE A 1009 35.86 -12.59 -58.85
C ILE A 1009 35.60 -11.64 -57.62
N THR A 1010 36.14 -11.73 -56.39
CA THR A 1010 37.53 -11.56 -55.84
C THR A 1010 38.14 -10.14 -56.10
N SER A 1011 38.91 -9.46 -55.23
CA SER A 1011 39.65 -9.83 -53.98
C SER A 1011 39.94 -8.64 -53.01
N THR A 1012 39.88 -8.87 -51.68
CA THR A 1012 40.76 -8.48 -50.51
C THR A 1012 41.75 -7.27 -50.57
N PRO A 1013 42.24 -6.62 -49.44
CA PRO A 1013 42.20 -7.01 -48.00
C PRO A 1013 42.20 -5.91 -46.84
N THR A 1014 42.22 -6.37 -45.56
CA THR A 1014 42.82 -5.79 -44.30
C THR A 1014 42.07 -4.74 -43.40
N ASN A 1015 42.44 -4.69 -42.11
CA ASN A 1015 41.88 -3.99 -40.91
C ASN A 1015 42.79 -2.83 -40.35
N ILE A 1016 42.53 -2.38 -39.09
CA ILE A 1016 43.40 -1.65 -38.10
C ILE A 1016 43.24 -0.06 -38.19
N PRO A 1017 43.54 0.83 -37.18
CA PRO A 1017 42.78 1.09 -35.93
C PRO A 1017 42.65 2.59 -35.42
N THR A 1018 41.96 2.80 -34.28
CA THR A 1018 42.13 3.77 -33.14
C THR A 1018 42.32 5.30 -33.27
N PHE A 1019 41.66 6.02 -32.33
CA PHE A 1019 41.97 7.29 -31.60
C PHE A 1019 42.95 8.36 -32.16
N THR A 1020 42.53 9.65 -32.10
CA THR A 1020 43.04 10.70 -31.15
C THR A 1020 42.49 12.10 -31.55
N ALA A 1021 42.33 13.02 -30.59
CA ALA A 1021 41.71 14.35 -30.77
C ALA A 1021 42.70 15.50 -31.04
N THR A 1022 42.19 16.65 -31.54
CA THR A 1022 42.67 18.02 -31.22
C THR A 1022 41.60 19.06 -31.64
N ARG A 1023 41.41 20.11 -30.82
CA ARG A 1023 40.48 21.22 -31.08
C ARG A 1023 41.12 22.33 -31.92
N THR A 1024 40.35 22.99 -32.77
CA THR A 1024 40.55 24.42 -33.13
C THR A 1024 39.19 25.01 -33.52
N ALA A 1025 38.88 26.20 -33.02
CA ALA A 1025 37.65 26.93 -33.34
C ALA A 1025 37.98 28.25 -34.05
N THR A 1026 37.15 28.68 -35.00
CA THR A 1026 37.22 30.03 -35.59
C THR A 1026 35.83 30.47 -36.07
N LEU A 1027 35.40 31.66 -35.65
CA LEU A 1027 34.14 32.31 -36.02
C LEU A 1027 34.44 33.47 -36.99
N THR A 1028 33.55 33.79 -37.97
CA THR A 1028 33.19 35.17 -38.41
C THR A 1028 32.21 35.27 -39.60
N PHE A 1029 30.97 35.68 -39.32
CA PHE A 1029 30.12 36.71 -39.96
C PHE A 1029 30.00 36.99 -41.51
N THR A 1030 28.73 37.06 -41.99
CA THR A 1030 28.11 38.10 -42.90
C THR A 1030 28.51 38.22 -44.40
N THR A 1031 27.71 38.72 -45.40
CA THR A 1031 26.26 39.08 -45.56
C THR A 1031 25.79 39.21 -47.04
N THR A 1032 24.46 39.20 -47.23
CA THR A 1032 23.52 39.66 -48.31
C THR A 1032 23.98 40.55 -49.49
N PRO A 1033 23.39 40.37 -50.71
CA PRO A 1033 22.39 41.32 -51.27
C PRO A 1033 21.23 40.62 -52.07
N THR A 1034 20.03 41.15 -52.42
CA THR A 1034 19.27 42.45 -52.28
C THR A 1034 19.24 43.43 -53.48
N ARG A 1035 18.08 43.58 -54.18
CA ARG A 1035 17.42 44.81 -54.80
C ARG A 1035 16.37 44.47 -55.91
N THR A 1036 15.10 44.98 -55.98
CA THR A 1036 14.51 46.37 -56.19
C THR A 1036 14.27 46.68 -57.71
N PRO A 1037 13.26 47.48 -58.22
CA PRO A 1037 12.24 48.42 -57.65
C PRO A 1037 10.74 48.01 -57.92
N THR A 1038 9.63 48.74 -57.64
CA THR A 1038 9.32 50.19 -57.82
C THR A 1038 8.18 50.76 -56.94
N HIS A 1039 8.50 51.81 -56.15
CA HIS A 1039 7.80 53.07 -55.78
C HIS A 1039 6.24 53.08 -55.57
N THR A 1040 5.63 53.86 -54.65
CA THR A 1040 5.91 55.29 -54.29
C THR A 1040 5.27 55.73 -52.95
N ALA A 1041 6.06 56.39 -52.06
CA ALA A 1041 5.69 57.38 -51.01
C ALA A 1041 4.66 57.08 -49.88
N THR A 1042 4.59 57.76 -48.71
CA THR A 1042 5.58 58.52 -47.87
C THR A 1042 4.93 58.92 -46.51
N ARG A 1043 5.71 58.87 -45.40
CA ARG A 1043 5.53 59.50 -44.04
C ARG A 1043 4.62 58.88 -42.95
N THR A 1044 5.28 58.60 -41.83
CA THR A 1044 4.89 58.53 -40.39
C THR A 1044 4.37 59.90 -39.83
N PRO A 1045 3.91 60.07 -38.55
CA PRO A 1045 4.17 59.25 -37.34
C PRO A 1045 3.02 59.04 -36.29
N THR A 1046 3.34 58.27 -35.23
CA THR A 1046 3.01 58.46 -33.78
C THR A 1046 2.27 57.29 -33.10
N ASN A 1047 2.67 56.99 -31.85
CA ASN A 1047 2.10 55.94 -31.00
C ASN A 1047 0.69 56.26 -30.46
N THR A 1048 -0.13 55.23 -30.26
CA THR A 1048 -1.12 55.16 -29.16
C THR A 1048 -1.36 53.69 -28.81
N SER A 1049 -1.45 53.35 -27.51
CA SER A 1049 -1.56 51.98 -27.01
C SER A 1049 -2.93 51.69 -26.38
N VAL A 1050 -3.68 50.75 -26.96
CA VAL A 1050 -4.93 50.17 -26.43
C VAL A 1050 -4.92 48.68 -26.83
N PRO A 1051 -5.31 47.72 -25.96
CA PRO A 1051 -4.93 46.31 -26.14
C PRO A 1051 -5.76 45.56 -27.20
N THR A 1052 -5.17 44.50 -27.74
CA THR A 1052 -5.87 43.48 -28.56
C THR A 1052 -5.96 42.19 -27.75
N VAL A 1053 -7.16 41.61 -27.65
CA VAL A 1053 -7.42 40.39 -26.86
C VAL A 1053 -6.95 39.15 -27.62
N THR A 1054 -6.08 38.35 -27.01
CA THR A 1054 -5.74 37.01 -27.49
C THR A 1054 -6.89 36.06 -27.19
N TYR A 1055 -7.54 35.51 -28.23
CA TYR A 1055 -8.53 34.45 -28.06
C TYR A 1055 -7.85 33.10 -27.85
N THR A 1056 -7.85 32.61 -26.62
CA THR A 1056 -7.66 31.19 -26.32
C THR A 1056 -8.79 30.37 -26.96
N PRO A 1057 -8.53 29.21 -27.57
CA PRO A 1057 -9.59 28.28 -27.94
C PRO A 1057 -10.29 27.77 -26.67
N ALA A 1058 -11.59 28.02 -26.55
CA ALA A 1058 -12.31 27.82 -25.30
C ALA A 1058 -12.71 26.35 -25.04
N ASN A 1059 -12.44 25.90 -23.82
CA ASN A 1059 -13.07 24.82 -23.06
C ASN A 1059 -13.59 23.60 -23.85
N THR A 1060 -12.78 22.54 -23.92
CA THR A 1060 -13.28 21.17 -23.93
C THR A 1060 -13.96 20.86 -22.59
N ILE A 1061 -15.24 21.20 -22.45
CA ILE A 1061 -16.04 20.86 -21.27
C ILE A 1061 -16.23 19.34 -21.21
N ASN A 1062 -15.55 18.70 -20.26
CA ASN A 1062 -15.67 17.27 -20.01
C ASN A 1062 -17.03 16.98 -19.31
N LEU A 1063 -18.03 16.58 -20.08
CA LEU A 1063 -19.29 16.07 -19.55
C LEU A 1063 -19.10 14.60 -19.13
N SER A 1064 -19.30 14.33 -17.83
CA SER A 1064 -19.27 12.97 -17.29
C SER A 1064 -20.36 12.06 -17.88
N ALA A 1065 -20.19 10.75 -17.69
CA ALA A 1065 -21.15 9.76 -18.15
C ALA A 1065 -22.46 9.83 -17.34
N PRO A 1066 -23.65 9.74 -17.97
CA PRO A 1066 -24.90 9.57 -17.25
C PRO A 1066 -24.96 8.20 -16.55
N ILE A 1067 -25.28 8.17 -15.26
CA ILE A 1067 -25.45 6.93 -14.50
C ILE A 1067 -26.83 6.35 -14.83
N LEU A 1068 -26.90 5.13 -15.36
CA LEU A 1068 -28.18 4.50 -15.69
C LEU A 1068 -28.93 4.10 -14.40
N ARG A 1069 -30.22 4.45 -14.33
CA ARG A 1069 -31.06 4.22 -13.13
C ARG A 1069 -32.01 3.05 -13.35
N SER A 1070 -32.86 3.12 -14.37
CA SER A 1070 -33.86 2.09 -14.68
C SER A 1070 -33.92 1.80 -16.19
N PRO A 1071 -34.20 0.56 -16.63
CA PRO A 1071 -34.22 -0.67 -15.83
C PRO A 1071 -32.84 -1.04 -15.26
N GLN A 1072 -32.81 -2.05 -14.40
CA GLN A 1072 -31.57 -2.70 -13.93
C GLN A 1072 -30.87 -3.42 -15.11
N SER A 1073 -29.61 -3.83 -14.93
CA SER A 1073 -28.94 -4.69 -15.91
C SER A 1073 -29.54 -6.10 -15.89
N ASN A 1074 -29.47 -6.82 -17.02
CA ASN A 1074 -30.07 -8.14 -17.23
C ASN A 1074 -31.57 -8.24 -16.92
N TRP A 1075 -32.29 -7.12 -16.81
CA TRP A 1075 -33.69 -7.08 -16.38
C TRP A 1075 -34.62 -7.79 -17.38
N VAL A 1076 -35.33 -8.82 -16.91
CA VAL A 1076 -36.29 -9.60 -17.71
C VAL A 1076 -37.71 -9.06 -17.50
N THR A 1077 -38.50 -8.91 -18.56
CA THR A 1077 -39.86 -8.36 -18.44
C THR A 1077 -40.84 -8.80 -19.54
N THR A 1078 -42.13 -8.81 -19.20
CA THR A 1078 -43.24 -8.80 -20.16
C THR A 1078 -43.57 -7.40 -20.71
N ASN A 1079 -42.99 -6.32 -20.15
CA ASN A 1079 -43.25 -4.96 -20.63
C ASN A 1079 -42.45 -4.64 -21.90
N THR A 1080 -43.11 -4.77 -23.06
CA THR A 1080 -42.53 -4.48 -24.38
C THR A 1080 -42.24 -3.00 -24.65
N VAL A 1081 -42.74 -2.06 -23.81
CA VAL A 1081 -42.47 -0.61 -23.90
C VAL A 1081 -41.96 -0.05 -22.55
N PRO A 1082 -40.76 -0.48 -22.10
CA PRO A 1082 -40.25 -0.12 -20.79
C PRO A 1082 -39.70 1.32 -20.74
N THR A 1083 -39.80 1.96 -19.58
CA THR A 1083 -39.29 3.33 -19.38
C THR A 1083 -37.85 3.28 -18.86
N PHE A 1084 -36.94 3.83 -19.65
CA PHE A 1084 -35.52 4.02 -19.34
C PHE A 1084 -35.31 5.33 -18.57
N SER A 1085 -34.36 5.39 -17.65
CA SER A 1085 -33.98 6.62 -16.92
C SER A 1085 -32.52 6.61 -16.44
N TRP A 1086 -31.96 7.81 -16.21
CA TRP A 1086 -30.55 8.02 -15.88
C TRP A 1086 -30.34 9.28 -15.02
N SER A 1087 -29.12 9.52 -14.52
CA SER A 1087 -28.76 10.73 -13.78
C SER A 1087 -28.61 11.95 -14.69
N GLY A 1088 -28.86 13.14 -14.13
CA GLY A 1088 -28.46 14.39 -14.78
C GLY A 1088 -26.95 14.58 -14.68
N VAL A 1089 -26.32 15.00 -15.78
CA VAL A 1089 -24.90 15.36 -15.85
C VAL A 1089 -24.76 16.87 -15.73
N THR A 1090 -23.84 17.34 -14.88
CA THR A 1090 -23.55 18.78 -14.71
C THR A 1090 -23.15 19.40 -16.05
N GLY A 1091 -23.82 20.49 -16.45
CA GLY A 1091 -23.66 21.12 -17.76
C GLY A 1091 -24.47 20.48 -18.91
N GLY A 1092 -25.02 19.27 -18.71
CA GLY A 1092 -25.90 18.59 -19.67
C GLY A 1092 -27.24 19.32 -19.88
N LYS A 1093 -27.71 19.34 -21.13
CA LYS A 1093 -28.96 19.98 -21.59
C LYS A 1093 -29.83 19.06 -22.47
N SER A 1094 -29.24 18.06 -23.10
CA SER A 1094 -29.95 16.97 -23.78
C SER A 1094 -29.19 15.66 -23.65
N TYR A 1095 -29.87 14.54 -23.89
CA TYR A 1095 -29.34 13.20 -23.74
C TYR A 1095 -29.70 12.38 -24.98
N GLU A 1096 -28.80 11.48 -25.37
CA GLU A 1096 -29.00 10.53 -26.47
C GLU A 1096 -28.93 9.11 -25.92
N ILE A 1097 -29.98 8.32 -26.17
CA ILE A 1097 -30.04 6.89 -25.87
C ILE A 1097 -29.87 6.08 -27.15
N ILE A 1098 -29.22 4.92 -27.05
CA ILE A 1098 -29.06 3.98 -28.14
C ILE A 1098 -29.40 2.57 -27.67
N PHE A 1099 -30.06 1.80 -28.52
CA PHE A 1099 -30.49 0.42 -28.29
C PHE A 1099 -29.85 -0.50 -29.34
N ALA A 1100 -29.39 -1.69 -28.94
CA ALA A 1100 -28.75 -2.67 -29.81
C ALA A 1100 -29.16 -4.12 -29.48
N ARG A 1101 -28.89 -5.06 -30.39
CA ARG A 1101 -28.99 -6.52 -30.12
C ARG A 1101 -27.67 -7.14 -29.63
N ASP A 1102 -26.60 -6.35 -29.54
CA ASP A 1102 -25.26 -6.77 -29.12
C ASP A 1102 -24.62 -5.73 -28.17
N SER A 1103 -23.77 -6.19 -27.26
CA SER A 1103 -23.04 -5.34 -26.29
C SER A 1103 -22.02 -4.40 -26.93
N ALA A 1104 -21.53 -4.72 -28.14
CA ALA A 1104 -20.62 -3.86 -28.89
C ALA A 1104 -21.33 -2.70 -29.64
N PHE A 1105 -22.67 -2.65 -29.62
CA PHE A 1105 -23.50 -1.66 -30.31
C PHE A 1105 -23.21 -1.58 -31.83
N THR A 1106 -23.02 -2.75 -32.47
CA THR A 1106 -22.85 -2.88 -33.92
C THR A 1106 -24.17 -3.12 -34.65
N ASN A 1107 -25.16 -3.73 -33.99
CA ASN A 1107 -26.48 -4.06 -34.51
C ASN A 1107 -27.54 -3.20 -33.80
N ILE A 1108 -27.60 -1.92 -34.20
CA ILE A 1108 -28.47 -0.90 -33.60
C ILE A 1108 -29.95 -1.14 -33.96
N VAL A 1109 -30.78 -1.18 -32.93
CA VAL A 1109 -32.24 -1.30 -33.00
C VAL A 1109 -32.90 0.08 -33.11
N ASP A 1110 -32.45 1.04 -32.29
CA ASP A 1110 -32.96 2.41 -32.30
C ASP A 1110 -31.96 3.41 -31.69
N THR A 1111 -32.11 4.70 -31.99
CA THR A 1111 -31.36 5.80 -31.38
C THR A 1111 -32.28 7.03 -31.26
N LYS A 1112 -32.31 7.67 -30.09
CA LYS A 1112 -33.20 8.80 -29.79
C LYS A 1112 -32.50 9.87 -28.96
N LYS A 1113 -32.88 11.14 -29.17
CA LYS A 1113 -32.34 12.29 -28.46
C LYS A 1113 -33.45 13.22 -27.96
N PHE A 1114 -33.31 13.71 -26.73
CA PHE A 1114 -34.34 14.47 -26.00
C PHE A 1114 -33.72 15.30 -24.86
N ASN A 1115 -34.52 16.18 -24.24
CA ASN A 1115 -34.12 17.07 -23.14
C ASN A 1115 -34.67 16.61 -21.76
N GLN A 1116 -34.97 15.31 -21.62
CA GLN A 1116 -35.48 14.68 -20.39
C GLN A 1116 -34.43 13.70 -19.82
N LEU A 1117 -34.65 13.24 -18.58
CA LEU A 1117 -33.83 12.21 -17.91
C LEU A 1117 -34.48 10.81 -17.95
N LEU A 1118 -35.49 10.63 -18.79
CA LEU A 1118 -36.18 9.38 -19.03
C LEU A 1118 -36.65 9.27 -20.49
N TYR A 1119 -36.92 8.05 -20.94
CA TYR A 1119 -37.46 7.76 -22.27
C TYR A 1119 -38.32 6.48 -22.25
N THR A 1120 -39.48 6.53 -22.90
CA THR A 1120 -40.33 5.34 -23.14
C THR A 1120 -40.46 5.12 -24.65
N PRO A 1121 -40.16 3.92 -25.18
CA PRO A 1121 -40.35 3.60 -26.59
C PRO A 1121 -41.80 3.76 -27.04
N THR A 1122 -41.99 4.33 -28.23
CA THR A 1122 -43.32 4.44 -28.89
C THR A 1122 -43.65 3.23 -29.77
N SER A 1123 -42.74 2.25 -29.85
CA SER A 1123 -42.92 0.99 -30.57
C SER A 1123 -42.48 -0.15 -29.65
N PRO A 1124 -43.22 -1.27 -29.56
CA PRO A 1124 -42.86 -2.37 -28.69
C PRO A 1124 -41.62 -3.10 -29.18
N PHE A 1125 -40.75 -3.45 -28.24
CA PHE A 1125 -39.70 -4.45 -28.46
C PHE A 1125 -40.34 -5.84 -28.61
N GLY A 1126 -39.75 -6.69 -29.45
CA GLY A 1126 -40.10 -8.11 -29.55
C GLY A 1126 -39.26 -8.96 -28.59
N ASP A 1127 -39.53 -10.25 -28.51
CA ASP A 1127 -38.84 -11.17 -27.61
C ASP A 1127 -37.30 -11.20 -27.75
N GLY A 1128 -36.63 -11.56 -26.67
CA GLY A 1128 -35.18 -11.71 -26.56
C GLY A 1128 -34.45 -10.49 -25.99
N GLN A 1129 -33.12 -10.59 -25.98
CA GLN A 1129 -32.23 -9.65 -25.31
C GLN A 1129 -31.93 -8.37 -26.11
N TYR A 1130 -31.67 -7.28 -25.40
CA TYR A 1130 -31.29 -5.97 -25.92
C TYR A 1130 -30.24 -5.33 -25.01
N TYR A 1131 -29.45 -4.41 -25.55
CA TYR A 1131 -28.47 -3.60 -24.82
C TYR A 1131 -28.78 -2.11 -25.02
N TRP A 1132 -28.50 -1.29 -24.00
CA TRP A 1132 -28.73 0.15 -24.05
C TRP A 1132 -27.69 0.97 -23.28
N ARG A 1133 -27.43 2.19 -23.74
CA ARG A 1133 -26.56 3.19 -23.08
C ARG A 1133 -26.97 4.63 -23.42
N VAL A 1134 -26.54 5.59 -22.62
CA VAL A 1134 -26.92 7.01 -22.74
C VAL A 1134 -25.69 7.93 -22.68
N ARG A 1135 -25.68 9.05 -23.41
CA ARG A 1135 -24.68 10.13 -23.24
C ARG A 1135 -25.31 11.51 -23.12
N ALA A 1136 -24.66 12.41 -22.38
CA ALA A 1136 -25.07 13.80 -22.21
C ALA A 1136 -24.55 14.69 -23.36
N TYR A 1137 -25.26 15.79 -23.61
CA TYR A 1137 -24.90 16.87 -24.52
C TYR A 1137 -25.11 18.25 -23.86
N ASN A 1138 -24.17 19.19 -24.05
CA ASN A 1138 -24.24 20.54 -23.48
C ASN A 1138 -25.12 21.50 -24.33
N ALA A 1139 -25.21 22.77 -23.89
CA ALA A 1139 -25.95 23.82 -24.61
C ALA A 1139 -25.43 24.08 -26.04
N SER A 1140 -24.14 23.84 -26.27
CA SER A 1140 -23.46 23.97 -27.57
C SER A 1140 -23.56 22.71 -28.44
N ASN A 1141 -24.36 21.71 -28.02
CA ASN A 1141 -24.55 20.42 -28.69
C ASN A 1141 -23.25 19.58 -28.85
N GLN A 1142 -22.25 19.79 -27.99
CA GLN A 1142 -21.11 18.89 -27.79
C GLN A 1142 -21.50 17.76 -26.82
N PHE A 1143 -20.96 16.55 -26.96
CA PHE A 1143 -21.30 15.38 -26.12
C PHE A 1143 -20.20 14.96 -25.14
N GLY A 1144 -20.61 14.27 -24.06
CA GLY A 1144 -19.73 13.64 -23.06
C GLY A 1144 -19.47 12.15 -23.30
N LYS A 1145 -18.85 11.51 -22.28
CA LYS A 1145 -18.70 10.04 -22.23
C LYS A 1145 -20.07 9.35 -22.35
N TRP A 1146 -20.09 8.15 -22.94
CA TRP A 1146 -21.24 7.23 -22.82
C TRP A 1146 -21.30 6.66 -21.40
N SER A 1147 -22.50 6.34 -20.94
CA SER A 1147 -22.70 5.44 -19.81
C SER A 1147 -22.14 4.04 -20.11
N SER A 1148 -21.78 3.32 -19.05
CA SER A 1148 -21.74 1.86 -19.07
C SER A 1148 -23.06 1.32 -19.64
N SER A 1149 -22.99 0.23 -20.40
CA SER A 1149 -24.18 -0.36 -21.03
C SER A 1149 -24.91 -1.31 -20.10
N ARG A 1150 -26.24 -1.24 -20.07
CA ARG A 1150 -27.09 -2.24 -19.43
C ARG A 1150 -27.79 -3.11 -20.47
N SER A 1151 -28.13 -4.33 -20.08
CA SER A 1151 -28.96 -5.25 -20.85
C SER A 1151 -30.39 -5.31 -20.31
N PHE A 1152 -31.34 -5.73 -21.14
CA PHE A 1152 -32.67 -6.20 -20.71
C PHE A 1152 -33.18 -7.26 -21.68
N THR A 1153 -34.13 -8.09 -21.24
CA THR A 1153 -34.74 -9.15 -22.04
C THR A 1153 -36.25 -9.01 -22.02
N ILE A 1154 -36.86 -9.04 -23.20
CA ILE A 1154 -38.31 -9.18 -23.35
C ILE A 1154 -38.64 -10.67 -23.42
N ASP A 1155 -39.55 -11.13 -22.57
CA ASP A 1155 -40.03 -12.52 -22.54
C ASP A 1155 -41.53 -12.55 -22.21
N ASN A 1156 -42.31 -13.13 -23.12
CA ASN A 1156 -43.76 -13.27 -23.02
C ASN A 1156 -44.20 -14.75 -22.95
N THR A 1157 -43.28 -15.68 -22.68
CA THR A 1157 -43.50 -17.13 -22.83
C THR A 1157 -43.44 -17.86 -21.49
N GLY A 1158 -44.62 -18.05 -20.88
CA GLY A 1158 -44.72 -18.65 -19.54
C GLY A 1158 -44.16 -20.06 -19.38
N PRO A 1159 -43.75 -20.43 -18.14
CA PRO A 1159 -43.04 -21.67 -17.85
C PRO A 1159 -43.95 -22.91 -17.98
N SER A 1160 -43.36 -24.10 -17.98
CA SER A 1160 -44.13 -25.36 -17.92
C SER A 1160 -44.83 -25.55 -16.57
N ALA A 1161 -45.96 -26.28 -16.55
CA ALA A 1161 -46.64 -26.63 -15.31
C ALA A 1161 -45.76 -27.53 -14.41
N PRO A 1162 -45.67 -27.29 -13.08
CA PRO A 1162 -44.96 -28.15 -12.15
C PRO A 1162 -45.52 -29.58 -12.10
N VAL A 1163 -44.65 -30.55 -11.78
CA VAL A 1163 -45.01 -31.95 -11.56
C VAL A 1163 -45.00 -32.24 -10.06
N LEU A 1164 -46.14 -32.67 -9.51
CA LEU A 1164 -46.26 -32.97 -8.07
C LEU A 1164 -45.55 -34.29 -7.72
N ASN A 1165 -44.93 -34.33 -6.54
CA ASN A 1165 -44.09 -35.44 -6.10
C ASN A 1165 -44.63 -36.05 -4.80
N SER A 1166 -44.68 -35.28 -3.71
CA SER A 1166 -45.03 -35.76 -2.37
C SER A 1166 -45.92 -34.77 -1.61
N PRO A 1167 -46.84 -35.19 -0.73
CA PRO A 1167 -47.27 -36.57 -0.51
C PRO A 1167 -47.91 -37.15 -1.76
N ALA A 1168 -47.68 -38.44 -2.01
CA ALA A 1168 -48.17 -39.12 -3.22
C ALA A 1168 -49.70 -39.04 -3.32
N ASN A 1169 -50.24 -39.08 -4.54
CA ASN A 1169 -51.67 -38.93 -4.75
C ASN A 1169 -52.48 -40.02 -4.01
N ASN A 1170 -53.42 -39.59 -3.16
CA ASN A 1170 -54.20 -40.38 -2.19
C ASN A 1170 -53.43 -40.89 -0.96
N ALA A 1171 -52.30 -40.27 -0.60
CA ALA A 1171 -51.59 -40.57 0.65
C ALA A 1171 -52.35 -40.11 1.91
N SER A 1172 -52.08 -40.79 3.02
CA SER A 1172 -52.56 -40.43 4.36
C SER A 1172 -51.38 -40.04 5.26
N THR A 1173 -51.48 -38.92 5.98
CA THR A 1173 -50.45 -38.47 6.94
C THR A 1173 -51.02 -37.55 8.02
N ARG A 1174 -50.34 -37.45 9.15
CA ARG A 1174 -50.64 -36.48 10.22
C ARG A 1174 -49.94 -35.13 10.02
N TYR A 1175 -48.81 -35.13 9.31
CA TYR A 1175 -47.98 -33.95 9.06
C TYR A 1175 -47.49 -33.96 7.59
N PRO A 1176 -48.21 -33.32 6.65
CA PRO A 1176 -47.79 -33.27 5.26
C PRO A 1176 -46.65 -32.29 5.03
N THR A 1177 -45.79 -32.59 4.06
CA THR A 1177 -44.88 -31.62 3.44
C THR A 1177 -45.06 -31.76 1.94
N PHE A 1178 -45.72 -30.76 1.34
CA PHE A 1178 -45.93 -30.71 -0.10
C PHE A 1178 -44.60 -30.51 -0.81
N LYS A 1179 -44.31 -31.28 -1.87
CA LYS A 1179 -43.09 -31.24 -2.68
C LYS A 1179 -43.44 -31.43 -4.15
N TRP A 1180 -42.85 -30.64 -5.03
CA TRP A 1180 -42.97 -30.75 -6.48
C TRP A 1180 -41.58 -30.69 -7.14
N ASN A 1181 -41.51 -31.09 -8.41
CA ASN A 1181 -40.28 -30.96 -9.18
C ASN A 1181 -40.07 -29.49 -9.59
N SER A 1182 -38.82 -29.04 -9.63
CA SER A 1182 -38.45 -27.73 -10.15
C SER A 1182 -38.82 -27.59 -11.63
N VAL A 1183 -39.12 -26.35 -12.03
CA VAL A 1183 -39.33 -25.95 -13.43
C VAL A 1183 -38.21 -25.00 -13.82
N LEU A 1184 -37.48 -25.32 -14.90
CA LEU A 1184 -36.19 -24.72 -15.25
C LEU A 1184 -36.18 -23.20 -15.36
N THR A 1185 -37.30 -22.58 -15.77
CA THR A 1185 -37.41 -21.12 -15.95
C THR A 1185 -38.23 -20.42 -14.85
N ALA A 1186 -38.56 -21.10 -13.74
CA ALA A 1186 -39.43 -20.57 -12.70
C ALA A 1186 -38.67 -19.84 -11.57
N VAL A 1187 -39.09 -18.61 -11.24
CA VAL A 1187 -38.61 -17.79 -10.10
C VAL A 1187 -39.61 -17.68 -8.95
N SER A 1188 -40.72 -18.39 -9.02
CA SER A 1188 -41.59 -18.71 -7.89
C SER A 1188 -42.63 -19.76 -8.27
N TYR A 1189 -43.27 -20.32 -7.26
CA TYR A 1189 -44.42 -21.19 -7.37
C TYR A 1189 -45.59 -20.61 -6.57
N GLN A 1190 -46.82 -20.86 -7.01
CA GLN A 1190 -48.00 -20.70 -6.18
C GLN A 1190 -48.52 -22.09 -5.84
N LEU A 1191 -48.52 -22.43 -4.55
CA LEU A 1191 -49.15 -23.63 -4.00
C LEU A 1191 -50.54 -23.24 -3.47
N GLN A 1192 -51.54 -24.10 -3.73
CA GLN A 1192 -52.81 -24.06 -3.02
C GLN A 1192 -53.18 -25.46 -2.53
N TYR A 1193 -53.88 -25.53 -1.40
CA TYR A 1193 -54.68 -26.69 -1.05
C TYR A 1193 -56.09 -26.27 -0.65
N ASP A 1194 -57.06 -27.14 -0.90
CA ASP A 1194 -58.46 -26.91 -0.55
C ASP A 1194 -59.18 -28.21 -0.17
N ASN A 1195 -60.35 -28.13 0.47
CA ASN A 1195 -61.18 -29.29 0.77
C ASN A 1195 -62.20 -29.63 -0.34
N ASP A 1196 -62.44 -28.72 -1.29
CA ASP A 1196 -63.06 -29.02 -2.58
C ASP A 1196 -61.99 -29.27 -3.66
N SER A 1197 -62.38 -30.03 -4.69
CA SER A 1197 -61.58 -30.40 -5.85
C SER A 1197 -61.48 -29.32 -6.93
N ASP A 1198 -62.36 -28.31 -6.89
CA ASP A 1198 -62.41 -27.23 -7.88
C ASP A 1198 -61.58 -25.98 -7.49
N PHE A 1199 -61.05 -25.95 -6.26
CA PHE A 1199 -60.31 -24.82 -5.67
C PHE A 1199 -61.06 -23.48 -5.73
N SER A 1200 -62.40 -23.51 -5.63
CA SER A 1200 -63.25 -22.31 -5.64
C SER A 1200 -63.13 -21.44 -4.40
N SER A 1201 -62.65 -21.97 -3.27
CA SER A 1201 -62.44 -21.20 -2.02
C SER A 1201 -61.18 -21.65 -1.25
N PRO A 1202 -59.97 -21.54 -1.84
CA PRO A 1202 -58.76 -22.24 -1.38
C PRO A 1202 -58.45 -22.09 0.11
N SER A 1203 -58.65 -23.18 0.86
CA SER A 1203 -58.34 -23.30 2.29
C SER A 1203 -56.93 -22.84 2.68
N TYR A 1204 -55.97 -22.91 1.75
CA TYR A 1204 -54.66 -22.27 1.85
C TYR A 1204 -54.14 -21.87 0.48
N THR A 1205 -53.45 -20.73 0.41
CA THR A 1205 -52.73 -20.25 -0.77
C THR A 1205 -51.43 -19.60 -0.31
N ILE A 1206 -50.31 -19.94 -0.95
CA ILE A 1206 -49.03 -19.26 -0.74
C ILE A 1206 -48.28 -19.14 -2.08
N ILE A 1207 -47.66 -17.98 -2.31
CA ILE A 1207 -46.57 -17.86 -3.27
C ILE A 1207 -45.29 -18.16 -2.50
N THR A 1208 -44.56 -19.17 -2.95
CA THR A 1208 -43.34 -19.68 -2.32
C THR A 1208 -42.29 -19.92 -3.40
N ARG A 1209 -41.03 -20.06 -3.01
CA ARG A 1209 -39.88 -20.02 -3.90
C ARG A 1209 -39.14 -21.36 -3.88
N SER A 1210 -38.94 -21.92 -2.69
CA SER A 1210 -38.74 -23.34 -2.42
C SER A 1210 -39.69 -24.25 -3.22
N THR A 1211 -39.21 -25.43 -3.65
CA THR A 1211 -40.02 -26.50 -4.31
C THR A 1211 -40.78 -27.39 -3.33
N PHE A 1212 -40.83 -27.00 -2.05
CA PHE A 1212 -41.60 -27.67 -1.01
C PHE A 1212 -42.26 -26.68 -0.05
N ARG A 1213 -43.30 -27.13 0.66
CA ARG A 1213 -43.91 -26.37 1.76
C ARG A 1213 -44.49 -27.29 2.84
N LYS A 1214 -44.12 -27.03 4.09
CA LYS A 1214 -44.82 -27.49 5.29
C LYS A 1214 -45.95 -26.50 5.58
N PRO A 1215 -47.23 -26.91 5.59
CA PRO A 1215 -48.35 -26.00 5.85
C PRO A 1215 -48.51 -25.74 7.35
N PRO A 1216 -49.33 -24.74 7.74
CA PRO A 1216 -49.89 -24.64 9.08
C PRO A 1216 -50.67 -25.91 9.47
N ALA A 1217 -50.92 -26.11 10.76
CA ALA A 1217 -51.60 -27.31 11.27
C ALA A 1217 -52.97 -27.53 10.61
N MET A 1218 -53.09 -28.60 9.82
CA MET A 1218 -54.30 -28.95 9.08
C MET A 1218 -55.30 -29.71 9.97
N LYS A 1219 -56.60 -29.58 9.69
CA LYS A 1219 -57.65 -30.36 10.36
C LYS A 1219 -57.74 -31.75 9.75
N VAL A 1220 -58.22 -32.72 10.53
CA VAL A 1220 -58.53 -34.07 10.03
C VAL A 1220 -59.59 -33.98 8.92
N GLY A 1221 -59.31 -34.58 7.77
CA GLY A 1221 -60.14 -34.46 6.56
C GLY A 1221 -59.36 -34.78 5.28
N THR A 1222 -60.05 -34.76 4.14
CA THR A 1222 -59.42 -34.95 2.82
C THR A 1222 -59.31 -33.59 2.12
N TYR A 1223 -58.19 -33.38 1.44
CA TYR A 1223 -57.83 -32.15 0.73
C TYR A 1223 -57.27 -32.47 -0.66
N TYR A 1224 -57.36 -31.50 -1.56
CA TYR A 1224 -56.74 -31.48 -2.87
C TYR A 1224 -55.65 -30.41 -2.87
N TRP A 1225 -54.55 -30.60 -3.60
CA TRP A 1225 -53.48 -29.62 -3.70
C TRP A 1225 -52.88 -29.57 -5.11
N HIS A 1226 -52.49 -28.38 -5.54
CA HIS A 1226 -51.90 -28.11 -6.87
C HIS A 1226 -50.95 -26.91 -6.84
N VAL A 1227 -50.07 -26.85 -7.85
CA VAL A 1227 -48.99 -25.86 -7.94
C VAL A 1227 -48.88 -25.31 -9.36
N ARG A 1228 -48.62 -24.01 -9.50
CA ARG A 1228 -48.16 -23.41 -10.77
C ARG A 1228 -46.84 -22.67 -10.58
N ALA A 1229 -45.98 -22.70 -11.59
CA ALA A 1229 -44.75 -21.91 -11.69
C ALA A 1229 -45.00 -20.50 -12.24
N LYS A 1230 -44.09 -19.57 -11.94
CA LYS A 1230 -43.98 -18.22 -12.50
C LYS A 1230 -42.54 -17.95 -12.94
N ASP A 1231 -42.31 -17.32 -14.10
CA ASP A 1231 -40.96 -17.00 -14.58
C ASP A 1231 -40.45 -15.61 -14.15
N ALA A 1232 -39.20 -15.31 -14.53
CA ALA A 1232 -38.51 -14.04 -14.27
C ALA A 1232 -39.21 -12.82 -14.88
N ALA A 1233 -39.83 -12.98 -16.07
CA ALA A 1233 -40.59 -11.92 -16.73
C ALA A 1233 -41.92 -11.63 -16.02
N GLY A 1234 -42.45 -12.62 -15.29
CA GLY A 1234 -43.66 -12.55 -14.50
C GLY A 1234 -44.83 -13.36 -15.06
N ASN A 1235 -44.65 -14.13 -16.13
CA ASN A 1235 -45.70 -14.98 -16.68
C ASN A 1235 -45.95 -16.18 -15.76
N TRP A 1236 -47.20 -16.66 -15.71
CA TRP A 1236 -47.58 -17.87 -14.97
C TRP A 1236 -47.76 -19.06 -15.92
N SER A 1237 -47.28 -20.23 -15.51
CA SER A 1237 -47.66 -21.51 -16.10
C SER A 1237 -49.13 -21.87 -15.85
N ALA A 1238 -49.62 -22.87 -16.56
CA ALA A 1238 -50.81 -23.61 -16.15
C ALA A 1238 -50.59 -24.31 -14.79
N TRP A 1239 -51.68 -24.54 -14.06
CA TRP A 1239 -51.65 -25.37 -12.84
C TRP A 1239 -51.27 -26.82 -13.15
N SER A 1240 -50.58 -27.45 -12.21
CA SER A 1240 -50.37 -28.90 -12.18
C SER A 1240 -51.71 -29.64 -12.12
N ILE A 1241 -51.72 -30.90 -12.54
CA ILE A 1241 -52.83 -31.82 -12.19
C ILE A 1241 -52.86 -31.95 -10.66
N PRO A 1242 -54.01 -31.75 -9.98
CA PRO A 1242 -54.09 -31.80 -8.52
C PRO A 1242 -53.87 -33.22 -7.97
N PHE A 1243 -53.27 -33.32 -6.80
CA PHE A 1243 -53.18 -34.53 -5.99
C PHE A 1243 -54.12 -34.45 -4.78
N THR A 1244 -54.65 -35.59 -4.34
CA THR A 1244 -55.50 -35.72 -3.16
C THR A 1244 -54.68 -36.24 -1.97
N ILE A 1245 -55.04 -35.82 -0.75
CA ILE A 1245 -54.39 -36.21 0.50
C ILE A 1245 -55.40 -36.32 1.65
N THR A 1246 -55.21 -37.27 2.58
CA THR A 1246 -56.03 -37.37 3.80
C THR A 1246 -55.20 -37.08 5.06
N ILE A 1247 -55.65 -36.11 5.84
CA ILE A 1247 -55.05 -35.74 7.13
C ILE A 1247 -55.65 -36.62 8.22
N THR A 1248 -54.80 -37.38 8.92
CA THR A 1248 -55.21 -38.31 9.98
C THR A 1248 -55.16 -37.69 11.37
N GLY A 1249 -55.99 -38.21 12.28
CA GLY A 1249 -55.98 -37.84 13.70
C GLY A 1249 -54.72 -38.28 14.46
N PRO A 1250 -54.66 -37.98 15.77
CA PRO A 1250 -53.54 -38.34 16.61
C PRO A 1250 -53.41 -39.84 16.89
#